data_AF-A0A154P9W1-F1
#
_entry.id   AF-A0A154P9W1-F1
#
_cell.length_a   1.000
_cell.length_b   1.000
_cell.length_c   1.000
_cell.angle_alpha   90.00
_cell.angle_beta   90.00
_cell.angle_gamma   90.00
#
_symmetry.space_group_name_H-M   'P 1'
#
loop_
_entity.id
_entity.type
_entity.pdbx_description
1 polymer ?
#
loop_
_entity_poly.entity_id
_entity_poly.type
_entity_poly.pdbx_seq_one_letter_code
_entity_poly.pdbx_strand_id
1 'polypeptide(L)'
;MILLFPLLWALVLPVLGGYVPPGPRFRCPREIKYIYPCVCLRGSDRGLYVQCENTNLASLSLAFSNLGNEGLPIEELVLYKCNIGRFYGPALYPLDVRVLRFVDTPLRLIEEHSFLGVNRTLQELYVVNSTLEKFPREALQILGNLSILSIAGHRMSTLPADGFAESAAAAKIEKLEISNGTLTSLPVEALAPLKKLKRLDLHGNEIKELKRNQFKGLRDTEYLDLSHNLINKLDGSHLADLTKMGWCNMSHNAISDLKRGTFARNSLLKVLNLSHNKIRKLDSNTFRGMRFLVRLFLSDNQINDVGRGTFGPVTRIGTIDLARNFIKKIDFQMFNQLQFAEVLDVSENFVTVVEKLSFKDLYLAKINLSRNEISKIEPGAFENCVNMTLLDLSHNKLENISKFSFDSATYATELQLSYNQFTSLNQVPLHNMTGLKVLNVSHNSLHSVPRQTFPKFLRFLNLSYNSLEKIKPSTFGPLPTLLDLDMSYNQLNDVARGSLTRLPSCRSLTVKNNRLTKIFQLPISLASLDFSENMLEEVPTTDVWPAMNALLSLDLSKNRLGDSLKHGSFENLLTLRILNLQSNNITRPPWEALSTLSSLQYLHLEDNQLTELGKSAFGRLPIVFELNLAKNQIRSVNNRAFEGLLQLLTLNLTSNNLEHIPNGAFQGLVSLRTLDLSHNKLESLDNKTHGLLDDCLSLERVNLSHNKISFVTKKTFPNDPWIPYRLKEIDLSYNTMPVLTFELTIGAKKVQILNISHNTINDVRRYVIGNLSALQTLDLSYNEINDLSEPDIFDPPVNLTNLHLSHNRLSHIPLNKILPLPNLKTLDVKSNMIGVFDEVFMKIIKNGTKLEYSGNPLHCDCYARPLKRWLNTHTEIPKEWSNVSCQSPNFLATKLIKEITEDLMGCGEREVKEYPEFDITPDVKYRNIEYNEDDKSWKATWYVTSREDIGDFYVVVRESGNSKSAIEKDLVYSERSFKIQDLQDSGSKYELCVLARDSEGNVKHFRSSQCQILTQIF
;
A
#
# COMPACT_ATOMS: atom_id res chain seq x y z
N MET A 1 51.04 -44.91 45.64
CA MET A 1 51.38 -45.65 44.40
C MET A 1 50.24 -45.37 43.43
N ILE A 2 50.34 -44.71 42.28
CA ILE A 2 51.39 -44.39 41.30
C ILE A 2 50.87 -43.11 40.58
N LEU A 3 51.51 -41.94 40.68
CA LEU A 3 52.48 -41.33 39.74
C LEU A 3 51.93 -40.97 38.34
N LEU A 4 52.10 -39.67 38.01
CA LEU A 4 52.16 -39.00 36.68
C LEU A 4 50.86 -38.57 35.97
N PHE A 5 50.44 -37.30 36.14
CA PHE A 5 50.56 -36.17 35.16
C PHE A 5 49.57 -35.02 35.48
N PRO A 6 50.01 -33.75 35.54
CA PRO A 6 49.17 -32.57 35.77
C PRO A 6 48.65 -31.95 34.45
N LEU A 7 47.67 -31.05 34.56
CA LEU A 7 47.08 -30.19 33.51
C LEU A 7 46.10 -30.86 32.52
N LEU A 8 44.90 -31.15 33.00
CA LEU A 8 43.67 -31.07 32.20
C LEU A 8 42.58 -30.54 33.13
N TRP A 9 42.12 -29.30 32.91
CA TRP A 9 40.74 -28.81 33.16
C TRP A 9 40.65 -27.27 33.07
N ALA A 10 41.13 -26.69 31.97
CA ALA A 10 40.80 -25.30 31.62
C ALA A 10 41.02 -25.05 30.12
N LEU A 11 40.35 -25.82 29.23
CA LEU A 11 40.27 -25.51 27.79
C LEU A 11 39.05 -26.23 27.20
N VAL A 12 37.87 -25.62 27.40
CA VAL A 12 36.70 -25.86 26.55
C VAL A 12 36.13 -24.50 26.18
N LEU A 13 36.78 -23.86 25.20
CA LEU A 13 36.09 -22.94 24.29
C LEU A 13 35.73 -23.78 23.07
N PRO A 14 34.45 -23.81 22.63
CA PRO A 14 34.14 -24.41 21.35
C PRO A 14 34.73 -23.50 20.28
N VAL A 15 35.79 -23.96 19.60
CA VAL A 15 36.14 -23.42 18.29
C VAL A 15 35.03 -23.88 17.36
N LEU A 16 33.98 -23.06 17.24
CA LEU A 16 33.09 -23.09 16.09
C LEU A 16 33.95 -22.74 14.87
N GLY A 17 34.55 -23.76 14.26
CA GLY A 17 35.04 -23.69 12.89
C GLY A 17 33.82 -23.50 11.99
N GLY A 18 33.33 -22.26 11.94
CA GLY A 18 32.28 -21.87 11.00
C GLY A 18 32.79 -22.16 9.61
N TYR A 19 32.14 -23.10 8.92
CA TYR A 19 32.30 -23.29 7.50
C TYR A 19 31.89 -21.99 6.81
N VAL A 20 32.87 -21.15 6.47
CA VAL A 20 32.64 -19.96 5.65
C VAL A 20 32.48 -20.49 4.22
N PRO A 21 31.26 -20.46 3.63
CA PRO A 21 31.09 -20.93 2.27
C PRO A 21 32.02 -20.13 1.36
N PRO A 22 32.67 -20.77 0.37
CA PRO A 22 33.47 -20.05 -0.60
C PRO A 22 32.57 -19.00 -1.24
N GLY A 23 32.92 -17.72 -1.06
CA GLY A 23 32.18 -16.61 -1.69
C GLY A 23 32.09 -16.79 -3.21
N PRO A 24 31.16 -16.10 -3.88
CA PRO A 24 30.80 -16.35 -5.28
C PRO A 24 32.03 -16.35 -6.20
N ARG A 25 31.99 -17.17 -7.27
CA ARG A 25 33.08 -17.31 -8.25
C ARG A 25 33.49 -15.97 -8.85
N PHE A 26 32.53 -15.10 -9.15
CA PHE A 26 32.76 -13.73 -9.60
C PHE A 26 32.36 -12.76 -8.49
N ARG A 27 33.28 -11.89 -8.06
CA ARG A 27 33.06 -10.93 -6.97
C ARG A 27 33.06 -9.51 -7.52
N CYS A 28 32.30 -8.62 -6.87
CA CYS A 28 32.28 -7.21 -7.23
C CYS A 28 33.66 -6.55 -7.00
N PRO A 29 34.04 -5.53 -7.80
CA PRO A 29 35.25 -4.74 -7.58
C PRO A 29 35.28 -4.13 -6.18
N ARG A 30 36.47 -4.07 -5.56
CA ARG A 30 36.64 -3.51 -4.20
C ARG A 30 36.47 -2.00 -4.15
N GLU A 31 36.80 -1.30 -5.24
CA GLU A 31 36.71 0.15 -5.33
C GLU A 31 35.47 0.58 -6.14
N ILE A 32 34.43 1.04 -5.44
CA ILE A 32 33.15 1.45 -6.05
C ILE A 32 33.32 2.65 -7.00
N LYS A 33 34.29 3.53 -6.73
CA LYS A 33 34.58 4.71 -7.58
C LYS A 33 35.06 4.33 -8.97
N TYR A 34 35.62 3.14 -9.16
CA TYR A 34 36.21 2.72 -10.43
C TYR A 34 35.17 2.55 -11.54
N ILE A 35 33.97 2.09 -11.19
CA ILE A 35 32.88 1.82 -12.15
C ILE A 35 31.74 2.83 -12.07
N TYR A 36 31.90 3.93 -11.31
CA TYR A 36 30.92 5.01 -11.25
C TYR A 36 30.66 5.56 -12.66
N PRO A 37 29.39 5.79 -13.08
CA PRO A 37 28.15 5.87 -12.27
C PRO A 37 27.42 4.55 -12.02
N CYS A 38 28.00 3.40 -12.38
CA CYS A 38 27.42 2.08 -12.13
C CYS A 38 27.80 1.54 -10.74
N VAL A 39 26.95 0.67 -10.19
CA VAL A 39 27.16 -0.03 -8.92
C VAL A 39 27.00 -1.52 -9.14
N CYS A 40 27.97 -2.31 -8.63
CA CYS A 40 27.85 -3.76 -8.58
C CYS A 40 27.03 -4.15 -7.34
N LEU A 41 25.81 -4.63 -7.56
CA LEU A 41 24.87 -4.98 -6.49
C LEU A 41 25.30 -6.27 -5.78
N ARG A 42 25.72 -7.27 -6.55
CA ARG A 42 26.21 -8.56 -6.04
C ARG A 42 27.00 -9.33 -7.10
N GLY A 43 27.92 -10.17 -6.63
CA GLY A 43 28.56 -11.22 -7.43
C GLY A 43 27.78 -12.53 -7.38
N SER A 44 27.95 -13.38 -8.39
CA SER A 44 27.36 -14.72 -8.45
C SER A 44 28.30 -15.71 -9.14
N ASP A 45 27.92 -16.99 -9.18
CA ASP A 45 28.71 -18.01 -9.88
C ASP A 45 28.60 -17.93 -11.41
N ARG A 46 27.63 -17.15 -11.92
CA ARG A 46 27.39 -16.95 -13.36
C ARG A 46 27.95 -15.64 -13.89
N GLY A 47 27.96 -14.59 -13.06
CA GLY A 47 28.42 -13.26 -13.41
C GLY A 47 27.98 -12.19 -12.40
N LEU A 48 28.24 -10.93 -12.73
CA LEU A 48 27.91 -9.79 -11.89
C LEU A 48 26.50 -9.25 -12.15
N TYR A 49 25.87 -8.70 -11.12
CA TYR A 49 24.64 -7.90 -11.23
C TYR A 49 25.01 -6.43 -11.09
N VAL A 50 24.87 -5.67 -12.17
CA VAL A 50 25.31 -4.28 -12.27
C VAL A 50 24.12 -3.38 -12.58
N GLN A 51 23.98 -2.30 -11.83
CA GLN A 51 22.97 -1.26 -12.07
C GLN A 51 23.63 0.09 -12.25
N CYS A 52 23.28 0.80 -13.31
CA CYS A 52 23.68 2.18 -13.55
C CYS A 52 22.44 3.06 -13.51
N GLU A 53 22.48 4.14 -12.75
CA GLU A 53 21.30 4.95 -12.45
C GLU A 53 21.56 6.45 -12.64
N ASN A 54 20.56 7.19 -13.14
CA ASN A 54 20.54 8.66 -13.24
C ASN A 54 21.76 9.24 -13.95
N THR A 55 22.08 8.68 -15.11
CA THR A 55 23.29 9.03 -15.85
C THR A 55 23.05 9.09 -17.35
N ASN A 56 24.04 9.56 -18.10
CA ASN A 56 24.01 9.74 -19.55
C ASN A 56 24.97 8.78 -20.27
N LEU A 57 24.82 8.70 -21.59
CA LEU A 57 25.59 7.78 -22.43
C LEU A 57 27.11 8.02 -22.33
N ALA A 58 27.53 9.29 -22.28
CA ALA A 58 28.95 9.62 -22.12
C ALA A 58 29.54 9.13 -20.79
N SER A 59 28.81 9.22 -19.68
CA SER A 59 29.31 8.71 -18.40
C SER A 59 29.34 7.18 -18.36
N LEU A 60 28.35 6.53 -19.00
CA LEU A 60 28.27 5.07 -19.09
C LEU A 60 29.42 4.45 -19.89
N SER A 61 29.82 5.08 -21.00
CA SER A 61 30.89 4.52 -21.87
C SER A 61 32.22 4.32 -21.12
N LEU A 62 32.53 5.23 -20.19
CA LEU A 62 33.71 5.12 -19.33
C LEU A 62 33.56 3.97 -18.32
N ALA A 63 32.39 3.87 -17.68
CA ALA A 63 32.12 2.78 -16.74
C ALA A 63 32.15 1.41 -17.44
N PHE A 64 31.62 1.30 -18.65
CA PHE A 64 31.66 0.08 -19.45
C PHE A 64 33.08 -0.29 -19.87
N SER A 65 33.92 0.69 -20.23
CA SER A 65 35.33 0.44 -20.54
C SER A 65 36.10 -0.08 -19.32
N ASN A 66 35.85 0.50 -18.14
CA ASN A 66 36.47 0.06 -16.89
C ASN A 66 35.99 -1.34 -16.48
N LEU A 67 34.69 -1.64 -16.63
CA LEU A 67 34.14 -2.97 -16.39
C LEU A 67 34.72 -4.02 -17.35
N GLY A 68 34.91 -3.66 -18.61
CA GLY A 68 35.51 -4.55 -19.60
C GLY A 68 36.99 -4.87 -19.34
N ASN A 69 37.76 -3.91 -18.81
CA ASN A 69 39.16 -4.14 -18.43
C ASN A 69 39.31 -5.21 -17.34
N GLU A 70 38.30 -5.42 -16.49
CA GLU A 70 38.27 -6.49 -15.50
C GLU A 70 38.00 -7.88 -16.11
N GLY A 71 37.42 -7.94 -17.31
CA GLY A 71 37.14 -9.19 -18.02
C GLY A 71 36.11 -10.11 -17.33
N LEU A 72 35.22 -9.55 -16.50
CA LEU A 72 34.24 -10.31 -15.73
C LEU A 72 32.89 -10.42 -16.46
N PRO A 73 32.25 -11.60 -16.51
CA PRO A 73 30.93 -11.75 -17.13
C PRO A 73 29.86 -11.04 -16.31
N ILE A 74 28.91 -10.41 -17.00
CA ILE A 74 27.76 -9.70 -16.41
C ILE A 74 26.51 -10.53 -16.64
N GLU A 75 25.95 -11.04 -15.54
CA GLU A 75 24.71 -11.81 -15.57
C GLU A 75 23.52 -10.89 -15.89
N GLU A 76 23.49 -9.70 -15.31
CA GLU A 76 22.45 -8.70 -15.53
C GLU A 76 23.01 -7.27 -15.47
N LEU A 77 22.74 -6.50 -16.52
CA LEU A 77 23.03 -5.06 -16.59
C LEU A 77 21.71 -4.28 -16.66
N VAL A 78 21.48 -3.41 -15.67
CA VAL A 78 20.29 -2.56 -15.59
C VAL A 78 20.67 -1.10 -15.77
N LEU A 79 20.09 -0.45 -16.78
CA LEU A 79 20.15 0.98 -17.01
C LEU A 79 18.83 1.59 -16.55
N TYR A 80 18.84 2.19 -15.36
CA TYR A 80 17.65 2.66 -14.67
C TYR A 80 17.59 4.20 -14.67
N LYS A 81 16.51 4.78 -15.19
CA LYS A 81 16.30 6.25 -15.22
C LYS A 81 17.49 7.01 -15.82
N CYS A 82 18.15 6.44 -16.83
CA CYS A 82 19.24 7.12 -17.52
C CYS A 82 18.66 8.20 -18.46
N ASN A 83 19.39 9.30 -18.65
CA ASN A 83 19.01 10.36 -19.60
C ASN A 83 19.66 10.08 -20.96
N ILE A 84 19.03 9.19 -21.73
CA ILE A 84 19.51 8.75 -23.05
C ILE A 84 18.32 8.73 -24.01
N GLY A 85 18.27 9.68 -24.94
CA GLY A 85 17.28 9.71 -26.03
C GLY A 85 17.62 8.74 -27.16
N ARG A 86 18.89 8.67 -27.56
CA ARG A 86 19.41 7.80 -28.62
C ARG A 86 20.54 6.93 -28.10
N PHE A 87 20.42 5.61 -28.24
CA PHE A 87 21.48 4.65 -27.91
C PHE A 87 22.18 4.21 -29.19
N TYR A 88 23.48 4.50 -29.29
CA TYR A 88 24.27 4.31 -30.52
C TYR A 88 25.75 4.03 -30.23
N GLY A 89 26.43 3.51 -31.24
CA GLY A 89 27.85 3.17 -31.18
C GLY A 89 28.16 1.94 -30.33
N PRO A 90 29.44 1.52 -30.30
CA PRO A 90 29.85 0.26 -29.70
C PRO A 90 30.06 0.34 -28.18
N ALA A 91 29.16 1.02 -27.44
CA ALA A 91 29.30 1.21 -25.99
C ALA A 91 29.41 -0.11 -25.21
N LEU A 92 28.74 -1.16 -25.68
CA LEU A 92 28.74 -2.49 -25.07
C LEU A 92 29.86 -3.41 -25.56
N TYR A 93 30.71 -2.96 -26.50
CA TYR A 93 31.78 -3.76 -27.08
C TYR A 93 32.71 -4.45 -26.07
N PRO A 94 33.12 -3.82 -24.96
CA PRO A 94 34.06 -4.43 -24.03
C PRO A 94 33.39 -5.35 -23.00
N LEU A 95 32.08 -5.58 -23.07
CA LEU A 95 31.31 -6.30 -22.06
C LEU A 95 30.78 -7.65 -22.54
N ASP A 96 30.71 -8.60 -21.62
CA ASP A 96 30.02 -9.89 -21.79
C ASP A 96 28.72 -9.91 -20.98
N VAL A 97 27.58 -9.57 -21.60
CA VAL A 97 26.28 -9.42 -20.90
C VAL A 97 25.29 -10.53 -21.31
N ARG A 98 24.65 -11.19 -20.33
CA ARG A 98 23.57 -12.17 -20.57
C ARG A 98 22.17 -11.54 -20.60
N VAL A 99 21.86 -10.68 -19.63
CA VAL A 99 20.57 -9.97 -19.52
C VAL A 99 20.80 -8.47 -19.53
N LEU A 100 20.15 -7.76 -20.45
CA LEU A 100 20.22 -6.31 -20.55
C LEU A 100 18.83 -5.69 -20.34
N ARG A 101 18.73 -4.72 -19.44
CA ARG A 101 17.48 -4.01 -19.13
C ARG A 101 17.66 -2.50 -19.26
N PHE A 102 16.85 -1.87 -20.10
CA PHE A 102 16.57 -0.44 -20.05
C PHE A 102 15.25 -0.26 -19.30
N VAL A 103 15.28 0.48 -18.20
CA VAL A 103 14.10 0.69 -17.34
C VAL A 103 13.92 2.18 -17.09
N ASP A 104 12.74 2.70 -17.38
CA ASP A 104 12.37 4.11 -17.21
C ASP A 104 13.37 5.09 -17.85
N THR A 105 14.02 4.66 -18.94
CA THR A 105 14.97 5.45 -19.72
C THR A 105 14.25 5.96 -20.98
N PRO A 106 14.28 7.26 -21.31
CA PRO A 106 13.49 7.89 -22.38
C PRO A 106 14.07 7.60 -23.78
N LEU A 107 14.34 6.33 -24.03
CA LEU A 107 15.00 5.84 -25.23
C LEU A 107 14.03 5.89 -26.41
N ARG A 108 14.29 6.79 -27.37
CA ARG A 108 13.52 6.98 -28.61
C ARG A 108 14.00 6.10 -29.75
N LEU A 109 15.33 5.91 -29.86
CA LEU A 109 15.97 5.16 -30.94
C LEU A 109 17.15 4.32 -30.43
N ILE A 110 17.28 3.09 -30.95
CA ILE A 110 18.47 2.25 -30.83
C ILE A 110 19.05 2.07 -32.23
N GLU A 111 20.28 2.52 -32.46
CA GLU A 111 20.92 2.50 -33.77
C GLU A 111 21.53 1.14 -34.12
N GLU A 112 21.83 0.98 -35.40
CA GLU A 112 22.64 -0.13 -35.91
C GLU A 112 23.96 -0.25 -35.13
N HIS A 113 24.42 -1.47 -34.89
CA HIS A 113 25.66 -1.77 -34.16
C HIS A 113 25.67 -1.48 -32.63
N SER A 114 24.58 -0.97 -32.05
CA SER A 114 24.53 -0.67 -30.60
C SER A 114 24.77 -1.88 -29.69
N PHE A 115 24.55 -3.10 -30.19
CA PHE A 115 24.77 -4.36 -29.47
C PHE A 115 26.04 -5.12 -29.90
N LEU A 116 26.98 -4.46 -30.60
CA LEU A 116 28.29 -5.05 -30.84
C LEU A 116 29.00 -5.36 -29.52
N GLY A 117 29.71 -6.49 -29.47
CA GLY A 117 30.31 -7.06 -28.25
C GLY A 117 29.44 -8.14 -27.62
N VAL A 118 28.17 -7.84 -27.36
CA VAL A 118 27.24 -8.75 -26.63
C VAL A 118 26.45 -9.69 -27.54
N ASN A 119 26.74 -9.70 -28.84
CA ASN A 119 25.99 -10.43 -29.86
C ASN A 119 25.93 -11.96 -29.64
N ARG A 120 26.95 -12.55 -29.00
CA ARG A 120 27.02 -13.98 -28.69
C ARG A 120 26.57 -14.33 -27.27
N THR A 121 26.53 -13.35 -26.36
CA THR A 121 26.26 -13.57 -24.94
C THR A 121 24.81 -13.23 -24.56
N LEU A 122 24.21 -12.22 -25.20
CA LEU A 122 22.92 -11.67 -24.83
C LEU A 122 21.79 -12.67 -25.12
N GLN A 123 21.04 -13.02 -24.08
CA GLN A 123 19.91 -13.98 -24.13
C GLN A 123 18.57 -13.32 -23.86
N GLU A 124 18.55 -12.24 -23.09
CA GLU A 124 17.33 -11.54 -22.69
C GLU A 124 17.53 -10.02 -22.83
N LEU A 125 16.63 -9.38 -23.56
CA LEU A 125 16.62 -7.93 -23.74
C LEU A 125 15.27 -7.37 -23.29
N TYR A 126 15.33 -6.46 -22.33
CA TYR A 126 14.17 -5.75 -21.81
C TYR A 126 14.32 -4.25 -22.04
N VAL A 127 13.28 -3.66 -22.63
CA VAL A 127 13.13 -2.22 -22.82
C VAL A 127 11.78 -1.87 -22.21
N VAL A 128 11.77 -1.31 -21.00
CA VAL A 128 10.56 -1.12 -20.18
C VAL A 128 10.37 0.36 -19.90
N ASN A 129 9.17 0.87 -20.21
CA ASN A 129 8.81 2.28 -20.10
C ASN A 129 9.77 3.20 -20.84
N SER A 130 10.16 2.79 -22.04
CA SER A 130 10.98 3.60 -22.94
C SER A 130 10.15 4.14 -24.08
N THR A 131 10.31 5.42 -24.40
CA THR A 131 9.56 6.14 -25.45
C THR A 131 9.98 5.75 -26.87
N LEU A 132 10.22 4.46 -27.12
CA LEU A 132 10.81 3.95 -28.35
C LEU A 132 9.87 4.19 -29.53
N GLU A 133 10.33 4.94 -30.53
CA GLU A 133 9.50 5.37 -31.66
C GLU A 133 9.56 4.40 -32.84
N LYS A 134 10.67 3.67 -32.99
CA LYS A 134 10.92 2.70 -34.08
C LYS A 134 11.42 1.37 -33.54
N PHE A 135 10.99 0.28 -34.18
CA PHE A 135 11.49 -1.06 -33.86
C PHE A 135 12.94 -1.21 -34.32
N PRO A 136 13.88 -1.67 -33.47
CA PRO A 136 15.31 -1.62 -33.74
C PRO A 136 15.78 -2.82 -34.56
N ARG A 137 15.26 -2.97 -35.78
CA ARG A 137 15.50 -4.17 -36.61
C ARG A 137 16.99 -4.38 -36.88
N GLU A 138 17.72 -3.33 -37.25
CA GLU A 138 19.13 -3.42 -37.63
C GLU A 138 20.01 -3.83 -36.44
N ALA A 139 19.72 -3.31 -35.24
CA ALA A 139 20.44 -3.67 -34.02
C ALA A 139 20.21 -5.14 -33.61
N LEU A 140 19.01 -5.68 -33.85
CA LEU A 140 18.65 -7.06 -33.48
C LEU A 140 19.19 -8.11 -34.46
N GLN A 141 19.66 -7.73 -35.66
CA GLN A 141 20.11 -8.69 -36.68
C GLN A 141 21.25 -9.59 -36.20
N ILE A 142 22.17 -9.04 -35.38
CA ILE A 142 23.37 -9.73 -34.91
C ILE A 142 23.15 -10.64 -33.69
N LEU A 143 21.98 -10.58 -33.04
CA LEU A 143 21.73 -11.22 -31.74
C LEU A 143 21.34 -12.70 -31.84
N GLY A 144 22.29 -13.57 -32.21
CA GLY A 144 22.03 -15.00 -32.47
C GLY A 144 21.72 -15.88 -31.25
N ASN A 145 21.68 -15.35 -30.03
CA ASN A 145 21.36 -16.12 -28.81
C ASN A 145 20.14 -15.57 -28.03
N LEU A 146 19.48 -14.55 -28.57
CA LEU A 146 18.34 -13.92 -27.91
C LEU A 146 17.13 -14.89 -27.88
N SER A 147 16.63 -15.13 -26.66
CA SER A 147 15.50 -16.04 -26.38
C SER A 147 14.27 -15.28 -25.88
N ILE A 148 14.49 -14.15 -25.20
CA ILE A 148 13.44 -13.28 -24.67
C ILE A 148 13.67 -11.86 -25.19
N LEU A 149 12.67 -11.31 -25.85
CA LEU A 149 12.61 -9.90 -26.21
C LEU A 149 11.35 -9.30 -25.61
N SER A 150 11.52 -8.27 -24.79
CA SER A 150 10.44 -7.56 -24.11
C SER A 150 10.57 -6.07 -24.34
N ILE A 151 9.62 -5.48 -25.05
CA ILE A 151 9.52 -4.04 -25.29
C ILE A 151 8.17 -3.60 -24.73
N ALA A 152 8.17 -3.00 -23.55
CA ALA A 152 6.98 -2.52 -22.86
C ALA A 152 7.03 -1.00 -22.72
N GLY A 153 5.88 -0.31 -22.85
CA GLY A 153 5.83 1.14 -22.66
C GLY A 153 6.30 1.97 -23.86
N HIS A 154 6.18 1.45 -25.09
CA HIS A 154 6.74 2.04 -26.31
C HIS A 154 5.79 3.01 -27.04
N ARG A 155 6.34 3.79 -27.98
CA ARG A 155 5.60 4.70 -28.88
C ARG A 155 5.57 4.25 -30.35
N MET A 156 5.99 3.02 -30.63
CA MET A 156 5.95 2.42 -31.97
C MET A 156 4.52 2.17 -32.45
N SER A 157 4.16 2.76 -33.59
CA SER A 157 2.82 2.61 -34.19
C SER A 157 2.67 1.35 -35.06
N THR A 158 3.76 0.85 -35.65
CA THR A 158 3.76 -0.33 -36.52
C THR A 158 5.00 -1.20 -36.27
N LEU A 159 4.82 -2.52 -36.32
CA LEU A 159 5.94 -3.46 -36.41
C LEU A 159 6.32 -3.64 -37.90
N PRO A 160 7.58 -3.47 -38.31
CA PRO A 160 7.97 -3.61 -39.71
C PRO A 160 7.82 -5.06 -40.20
N ALA A 161 7.41 -5.25 -41.46
CA ALA A 161 7.15 -6.57 -42.06
C ALA A 161 8.41 -7.46 -42.11
N ASP A 162 9.57 -6.83 -42.28
CA ASP A 162 10.91 -7.40 -42.27
C ASP A 162 11.59 -7.29 -40.91
N GLY A 163 10.87 -6.96 -39.83
CA GLY A 163 11.47 -6.67 -38.52
C GLY A 163 12.32 -7.79 -37.92
N PHE A 164 11.96 -9.05 -38.20
CA PHE A 164 12.75 -10.24 -37.83
C PHE A 164 13.28 -11.00 -39.05
N ALA A 165 13.08 -10.47 -40.26
CA ALA A 165 13.64 -11.08 -41.46
C ALA A 165 15.16 -10.97 -41.39
N GLU A 166 15.85 -12.07 -41.73
CA GLU A 166 17.32 -12.17 -41.72
C GLU A 166 17.99 -11.99 -40.33
N SER A 167 17.21 -11.75 -39.26
CA SER A 167 17.75 -11.64 -37.91
C SER A 167 18.14 -13.01 -37.36
N ALA A 168 19.37 -13.12 -36.83
CA ALA A 168 19.83 -14.31 -36.15
C ALA A 168 19.01 -14.64 -34.89
N ALA A 169 18.35 -13.65 -34.28
CA ALA A 169 17.48 -13.82 -33.11
C ALA A 169 16.21 -14.62 -33.43
N ALA A 170 15.69 -14.49 -34.66
CA ALA A 170 14.39 -15.05 -35.05
C ALA A 170 14.30 -16.58 -34.86
N ALA A 171 15.42 -17.29 -35.01
CA ALA A 171 15.49 -18.75 -34.89
C ALA A 171 15.44 -19.27 -33.43
N LYS A 172 15.58 -18.39 -32.43
CA LYS A 172 15.70 -18.77 -31.00
C LYS A 172 14.72 -18.10 -30.06
N ILE A 173 14.09 -16.99 -30.44
CA ILE A 173 13.10 -16.32 -29.58
C ILE A 173 11.97 -17.29 -29.20
N GLU A 174 11.79 -17.50 -27.89
CA GLU A 174 10.72 -18.31 -27.30
C GLU A 174 9.63 -17.44 -26.64
N LYS A 175 10.01 -16.26 -26.13
CA LYS A 175 9.09 -15.27 -25.57
C LYS A 175 9.28 -13.93 -26.27
N LEU A 176 8.19 -13.40 -26.84
CA LEU A 176 8.11 -12.06 -27.39
C LEU A 176 7.02 -11.29 -26.67
N GLU A 177 7.39 -10.14 -26.13
CA GLU A 177 6.48 -9.19 -25.49
C GLU A 177 6.66 -7.82 -26.14
N ILE A 178 5.58 -7.29 -26.71
CA ILE A 178 5.51 -5.92 -27.24
C ILE A 178 4.21 -5.33 -26.69
N SER A 179 4.28 -4.65 -25.54
CA SER A 179 3.11 -4.34 -24.71
C SER A 179 3.05 -2.90 -24.23
N ASN A 180 1.87 -2.48 -23.75
CA ASN A 180 1.63 -1.17 -23.13
C ASN A 180 2.14 0.01 -23.99
N GLY A 181 1.76 0.03 -25.27
CA GLY A 181 2.24 1.02 -26.22
C GLY A 181 1.20 1.40 -27.28
N THR A 182 1.65 2.09 -28.32
CA THR A 182 0.77 2.63 -29.37
C THR A 182 0.69 1.75 -30.63
N LEU A 183 0.95 0.44 -30.51
CA LEU A 183 1.00 -0.44 -31.69
C LEU A 183 -0.39 -0.60 -32.30
N THR A 184 -0.57 -0.13 -33.53
CA THR A 184 -1.85 -0.20 -34.27
C THR A 184 -1.83 -1.24 -35.40
N SER A 185 -0.67 -1.43 -36.04
CA SER A 185 -0.51 -2.27 -37.23
C SER A 185 0.53 -3.37 -37.03
N LEU A 186 0.11 -4.61 -37.31
CA LEU A 186 0.94 -5.81 -37.28
C LEU A 186 0.87 -6.52 -38.66
N PRO A 187 1.88 -6.38 -39.53
CA PRO A 187 1.97 -7.14 -40.79
C PRO A 187 2.05 -8.65 -40.53
N VAL A 188 1.57 -9.46 -41.48
CA VAL A 188 1.53 -10.94 -41.35
C VAL A 188 2.94 -11.52 -41.40
N GLU A 189 3.80 -10.90 -42.20
CA GLU A 189 5.18 -11.29 -42.43
C GLU A 189 6.06 -11.05 -41.19
N ALA A 190 5.69 -10.07 -40.35
CA ALA A 190 6.54 -9.59 -39.25
C ALA A 190 6.88 -10.70 -38.25
N LEU A 191 5.92 -11.54 -37.86
CA LEU A 191 6.12 -12.61 -36.87
C LEU A 191 6.39 -13.99 -37.50
N ALA A 192 6.21 -14.14 -38.81
CA ALA A 192 6.33 -15.43 -39.50
C ALA A 192 7.71 -16.14 -39.33
N PRO A 193 8.84 -15.43 -39.18
CA PRO A 193 10.13 -16.06 -38.90
C PRO A 193 10.24 -16.79 -37.54
N LEU A 194 9.42 -16.43 -36.55
CA LEU A 194 9.57 -16.84 -35.14
C LEU A 194 9.01 -18.24 -34.84
N LYS A 195 9.52 -19.27 -35.52
CA LYS A 195 8.96 -20.64 -35.48
C LYS A 195 9.01 -21.33 -34.10
N LYS A 196 9.87 -20.88 -33.19
CA LYS A 196 10.04 -21.44 -31.83
C LYS A 196 9.28 -20.67 -30.75
N LEU A 197 8.50 -19.67 -31.13
CA LEU A 197 7.77 -18.84 -30.18
C LEU A 197 6.76 -19.70 -29.39
N LYS A 198 6.83 -19.65 -28.06
CA LYS A 198 5.90 -20.32 -27.14
C LYS A 198 4.94 -19.35 -26.48
N ARG A 199 5.41 -18.13 -26.20
CA ARG A 199 4.62 -17.07 -25.56
C ARG A 199 4.68 -15.79 -26.38
N LEU A 200 3.52 -15.34 -26.82
CA LEU A 200 3.32 -14.06 -27.50
C LEU A 200 2.44 -13.17 -26.64
N ASP A 201 2.95 -11.99 -26.31
CA ASP A 201 2.29 -11.02 -25.45
C ASP A 201 2.22 -9.66 -26.16
N LEU A 202 1.02 -9.24 -26.53
CA LEU A 202 0.74 -8.00 -27.27
C LEU A 202 -0.30 -7.13 -26.54
N HIS A 203 -0.42 -7.30 -25.21
CA HIS A 203 -1.44 -6.60 -24.43
C HIS A 203 -1.18 -5.09 -24.34
N GLY A 204 -2.23 -4.32 -24.09
CA GLY A 204 -2.10 -2.88 -23.83
C GLY A 204 -1.66 -2.07 -25.05
N ASN A 205 -2.06 -2.49 -26.24
CA ASN A 205 -1.77 -1.80 -27.49
C ASN A 205 -3.04 -1.24 -28.13
N GLU A 206 -2.93 -0.67 -29.32
CA GLU A 206 -4.04 -0.06 -30.06
C GLU A 206 -4.45 -0.89 -31.29
N ILE A 207 -4.29 -2.21 -31.24
CA ILE A 207 -4.58 -3.10 -32.37
C ILE A 207 -6.08 -3.16 -32.59
N LYS A 208 -6.54 -2.71 -33.77
CA LYS A 208 -7.98 -2.66 -34.13
C LYS A 208 -8.50 -3.90 -34.84
N GLU A 209 -7.69 -4.50 -35.71
CA GLU A 209 -8.11 -5.64 -36.54
C GLU A 209 -6.92 -6.60 -36.75
N LEU A 210 -7.21 -7.90 -36.81
CA LEU A 210 -6.24 -8.95 -37.16
C LEU A 210 -6.44 -9.36 -38.62
N LYS A 211 -5.36 -9.62 -39.35
CA LYS A 211 -5.42 -10.07 -40.76
C LYS A 211 -5.57 -11.59 -40.86
N ARG A 212 -5.96 -12.07 -42.04
CA ARG A 212 -5.97 -13.51 -42.35
C ARG A 212 -4.56 -14.10 -42.20
N ASN A 213 -4.45 -15.20 -41.46
CA ASN A 213 -3.19 -15.86 -41.10
C ASN A 213 -2.21 -14.94 -40.35
N GLN A 214 -2.71 -14.01 -39.52
CA GLN A 214 -1.87 -13.05 -38.77
C GLN A 214 -0.67 -13.68 -38.07
N PHE A 215 -0.84 -14.89 -37.54
CA PHE A 215 0.16 -15.64 -36.78
C PHE A 215 0.75 -16.81 -37.57
N LYS A 216 0.94 -16.62 -38.88
CA LYS A 216 1.41 -17.68 -39.78
C LYS A 216 2.73 -18.28 -39.29
N GLY A 217 2.78 -19.61 -39.18
CA GLY A 217 4.00 -20.33 -38.77
C GLY A 217 4.25 -20.47 -37.27
N LEU A 218 3.43 -19.84 -36.41
CA LEU A 218 3.57 -19.89 -34.94
C LEU A 218 2.90 -21.13 -34.30
N ARG A 219 3.24 -22.33 -34.80
CA ARG A 219 2.54 -23.58 -34.41
C ARG A 219 2.80 -24.02 -32.97
N ASP A 220 3.94 -23.62 -32.42
CA ASP A 220 4.40 -23.99 -31.08
C ASP A 220 3.95 -23.01 -29.97
N THR A 221 3.23 -21.94 -30.34
CA THR A 221 2.71 -20.97 -29.36
C THR A 221 1.65 -21.60 -28.47
N GLU A 222 1.89 -21.58 -27.16
CA GLU A 222 1.02 -22.11 -26.11
C GLU A 222 0.20 -21.00 -25.42
N TYR A 223 0.77 -19.80 -25.35
CA TYR A 223 0.21 -18.64 -24.66
C TYR A 223 0.10 -17.45 -25.61
N LEU A 224 -1.11 -16.90 -25.73
CA LEU A 224 -1.40 -15.68 -26.48
C LEU A 224 -2.13 -14.67 -25.58
N ASP A 225 -1.57 -13.47 -25.44
CA ASP A 225 -2.26 -12.33 -24.82
C ASP A 225 -2.43 -11.19 -25.84
N LEU A 226 -3.69 -10.84 -26.08
CA LEU A 226 -4.13 -9.71 -26.89
C LEU A 226 -5.08 -8.81 -26.10
N SER A 227 -5.05 -8.88 -24.77
CA SER A 227 -5.94 -8.08 -23.92
C SER A 227 -5.63 -6.60 -23.99
N HIS A 228 -6.58 -5.75 -23.57
CA HIS A 228 -6.42 -4.30 -23.58
C HIS A 228 -6.01 -3.77 -24.96
N ASN A 229 -6.76 -4.16 -25.98
CA ASN A 229 -6.60 -3.70 -27.35
C ASN A 229 -7.95 -3.19 -27.88
N LEU A 230 -8.05 -2.91 -29.18
CA LEU A 230 -9.25 -2.36 -29.82
C LEU A 230 -9.87 -3.35 -30.82
N ILE A 231 -9.61 -4.66 -30.65
CA ILE A 231 -10.01 -5.69 -31.61
C ILE A 231 -11.54 -5.80 -31.63
N ASN A 232 -12.16 -5.56 -32.79
CA ASN A 232 -13.62 -5.53 -32.91
C ASN A 232 -14.24 -6.81 -33.52
N LYS A 233 -13.44 -7.60 -34.25
CA LYS A 233 -13.86 -8.78 -35.01
C LYS A 233 -12.85 -9.90 -34.88
N LEU A 234 -13.34 -11.13 -34.71
CA LEU A 234 -12.50 -12.33 -34.63
C LEU A 234 -13.05 -13.45 -35.52
N ASP A 235 -12.17 -14.04 -36.33
CA ASP A 235 -12.47 -15.10 -37.29
C ASP A 235 -11.43 -16.22 -37.15
N GLY A 236 -11.82 -17.46 -37.45
CA GLY A 236 -10.92 -18.61 -37.31
C GLY A 236 -9.70 -18.55 -38.22
N SER A 237 -9.76 -17.81 -39.31
CA SER A 237 -8.61 -17.56 -40.17
C SER A 237 -7.53 -16.68 -39.53
N HIS A 238 -7.82 -15.94 -38.46
CA HIS A 238 -6.83 -15.13 -37.75
C HIS A 238 -5.90 -16.01 -36.88
N LEU A 239 -6.46 -17.04 -36.23
CA LEU A 239 -5.78 -17.88 -35.21
C LEU A 239 -5.48 -19.31 -35.69
N ALA A 240 -5.74 -19.63 -36.97
CA ALA A 240 -5.74 -20.98 -37.51
C ALA A 240 -4.44 -21.77 -37.31
N ASP A 241 -3.30 -21.08 -37.29
CA ASP A 241 -1.97 -21.70 -37.19
C ASP A 241 -1.51 -21.96 -35.74
N LEU A 242 -2.20 -21.39 -34.74
CA LEU A 242 -1.86 -21.51 -33.31
C LEU A 242 -2.36 -22.85 -32.73
N THR A 243 -1.89 -23.97 -33.28
CA THR A 243 -2.45 -25.31 -33.02
C THR A 243 -2.17 -25.85 -31.62
N LYS A 244 -1.10 -25.37 -30.95
CA LYS A 244 -0.74 -25.77 -29.57
C LYS A 244 -1.23 -24.79 -28.49
N MET A 245 -2.00 -23.77 -28.86
CA MET A 245 -2.47 -22.75 -27.93
C MET A 245 -3.36 -23.37 -26.84
N GLY A 246 -2.90 -23.28 -25.59
CA GLY A 246 -3.59 -23.78 -24.40
C GLY A 246 -4.22 -22.66 -23.57
N TRP A 247 -3.71 -21.44 -23.69
CA TRP A 247 -4.18 -20.25 -22.98
C TRP A 247 -4.30 -19.06 -23.94
N CYS A 248 -5.47 -18.42 -23.92
CA CYS A 248 -5.76 -17.26 -24.77
C CYS A 248 -6.50 -16.19 -23.95
N ASN A 249 -5.92 -14.99 -23.90
CA ASN A 249 -6.55 -13.82 -23.29
C ASN A 249 -6.81 -12.76 -24.35
N MET A 250 -8.09 -12.42 -24.49
CA MET A 250 -8.60 -11.38 -25.38
C MET A 250 -9.56 -10.44 -24.62
N SER A 251 -9.40 -10.36 -23.30
CA SER A 251 -10.22 -9.48 -22.48
C SER A 251 -9.98 -8.01 -22.80
N HIS A 252 -10.91 -7.12 -22.43
CA HIS A 252 -10.77 -5.67 -22.64
C HIS A 252 -10.50 -5.32 -24.11
N ASN A 253 -11.39 -5.78 -24.98
CA ASN A 253 -11.37 -5.48 -26.41
C ASN A 253 -12.76 -4.99 -26.85
N ALA A 254 -12.98 -4.85 -28.16
CA ALA A 254 -14.25 -4.42 -28.73
C ALA A 254 -14.99 -5.55 -29.46
N ILE A 255 -14.69 -6.83 -29.15
CA ILE A 255 -15.17 -7.99 -29.91
C ILE A 255 -16.68 -8.08 -29.77
N SER A 256 -17.39 -7.92 -30.89
CA SER A 256 -18.86 -7.94 -30.90
C SER A 256 -19.47 -9.21 -31.50
N ASP A 257 -18.75 -9.83 -32.43
CA ASP A 257 -19.19 -11.03 -33.16
C ASP A 257 -18.08 -12.09 -33.15
N LEU A 258 -18.41 -13.28 -32.66
CA LEU A 258 -17.59 -14.48 -32.73
C LEU A 258 -18.13 -15.36 -33.85
N LYS A 259 -17.48 -15.29 -35.02
CA LYS A 259 -17.87 -16.08 -36.19
C LYS A 259 -17.84 -17.59 -35.93
N ARG A 260 -18.58 -18.33 -36.75
CA ARG A 260 -18.68 -19.79 -36.65
C ARG A 260 -17.31 -20.46 -36.74
N GLY A 261 -16.96 -21.23 -35.72
CA GLY A 261 -15.71 -21.99 -35.69
C GLY A 261 -14.44 -21.14 -35.52
N THR A 262 -14.53 -19.95 -34.91
CA THR A 262 -13.37 -19.09 -34.64
C THR A 262 -12.21 -19.81 -33.93
N PHE A 263 -12.51 -20.74 -33.02
CA PHE A 263 -11.48 -21.54 -32.32
C PHE A 263 -11.44 -23.00 -32.77
N ALA A 264 -12.04 -23.36 -33.91
CA ALA A 264 -12.21 -24.75 -34.32
C ALA A 264 -10.89 -25.51 -34.52
N ARG A 265 -9.81 -24.80 -34.86
CA ARG A 265 -8.46 -25.38 -35.03
C ARG A 265 -7.63 -25.37 -33.74
N ASN A 266 -8.00 -24.58 -32.73
CA ASN A 266 -7.29 -24.44 -31.46
C ASN A 266 -7.82 -25.46 -30.44
N SER A 267 -7.81 -26.74 -30.81
CA SER A 267 -8.49 -27.79 -30.04
C SER A 267 -7.91 -28.04 -28.65
N LEU A 268 -6.65 -27.65 -28.40
CA LEU A 268 -5.95 -27.82 -27.12
C LEU A 268 -6.23 -26.69 -26.10
N LEU A 269 -7.07 -25.71 -26.45
CA LEU A 269 -7.37 -24.56 -25.62
C LEU A 269 -8.05 -25.00 -24.31
N LYS A 270 -7.44 -24.64 -23.16
CA LYS A 270 -7.92 -24.96 -21.81
C LYS A 270 -8.54 -23.76 -21.11
N VAL A 271 -8.00 -22.57 -21.37
CA VAL A 271 -8.45 -21.31 -20.76
C VAL A 271 -8.67 -20.28 -21.86
N LEU A 272 -9.89 -19.74 -21.90
CA LEU A 272 -10.25 -18.66 -22.80
C LEU A 272 -10.85 -17.52 -21.99
N ASN A 273 -10.20 -16.36 -22.04
CA ASN A 273 -10.71 -15.14 -21.44
C ASN A 273 -11.17 -14.16 -22.52
N LEU A 274 -12.47 -13.87 -22.51
CA LEU A 274 -13.17 -12.93 -23.39
C LEU A 274 -13.94 -11.88 -22.58
N SER A 275 -13.59 -11.67 -21.31
CA SER A 275 -14.27 -10.68 -20.47
C SER A 275 -14.09 -9.25 -20.99
N HIS A 276 -14.97 -8.32 -20.60
CA HIS A 276 -14.90 -6.91 -21.02
C HIS A 276 -14.84 -6.76 -22.55
N ASN A 277 -15.81 -7.35 -23.24
CA ASN A 277 -15.97 -7.24 -24.69
C ASN A 277 -17.41 -6.80 -25.02
N LYS A 278 -17.81 -6.88 -26.29
CA LYS A 278 -19.13 -6.46 -26.78
C LYS A 278 -19.95 -7.63 -27.33
N ILE A 279 -19.66 -8.86 -26.89
CA ILE A 279 -20.29 -10.08 -27.41
C ILE A 279 -21.77 -10.07 -27.04
N ARG A 280 -22.65 -10.28 -28.02
CA ARG A 280 -24.12 -10.21 -27.81
C ARG A 280 -24.81 -11.56 -27.72
N LYS A 281 -24.30 -12.56 -28.44
CA LYS A 281 -24.95 -13.87 -28.58
C LYS A 281 -23.91 -14.98 -28.58
N LEU A 282 -24.29 -16.12 -28.03
CA LEU A 282 -23.54 -17.37 -28.11
C LEU A 282 -24.42 -18.44 -28.76
N ASP A 283 -23.85 -19.27 -29.63
CA ASP A 283 -24.55 -20.37 -30.29
C ASP A 283 -23.76 -21.69 -30.21
N SER A 284 -24.38 -22.79 -30.66
CA SER A 284 -23.78 -24.14 -30.66
C SER A 284 -22.49 -24.27 -31.48
N ASN A 285 -22.19 -23.32 -32.35
CA ASN A 285 -20.97 -23.28 -33.15
C ASN A 285 -19.88 -22.37 -32.57
N THR A 286 -20.20 -21.49 -31.62
CA THR A 286 -19.24 -20.55 -31.02
C THR A 286 -18.05 -21.30 -30.41
N PHE A 287 -18.31 -22.38 -29.67
CA PHE A 287 -17.28 -23.16 -28.96
C PHE A 287 -16.91 -24.49 -29.61
N ARG A 288 -17.29 -24.66 -30.88
CA ARG A 288 -17.03 -25.90 -31.63
C ARG A 288 -15.52 -26.18 -31.72
N GLY A 289 -15.12 -27.38 -31.32
CA GLY A 289 -13.73 -27.87 -31.40
C GLY A 289 -12.92 -27.73 -30.11
N MET A 290 -13.40 -26.97 -29.12
CA MET A 290 -12.69 -26.72 -27.86
C MET A 290 -12.93 -27.80 -26.79
N ARG A 291 -12.63 -29.06 -27.11
CA ARG A 291 -12.99 -30.23 -26.27
C ARG A 291 -12.29 -30.28 -24.90
N PHE A 292 -11.19 -29.54 -24.75
CA PHE A 292 -10.38 -29.51 -23.53
C PHE A 292 -10.56 -28.21 -22.73
N LEU A 293 -11.56 -27.39 -23.07
CA LEU A 293 -11.81 -26.14 -22.36
C LEU A 293 -12.26 -26.45 -20.93
N VAL A 294 -11.57 -25.85 -19.96
CA VAL A 294 -11.83 -26.01 -18.52
C VAL A 294 -12.38 -24.71 -17.92
N ARG A 295 -11.87 -23.56 -18.36
CA ARG A 295 -12.28 -22.25 -17.85
C ARG A 295 -12.63 -21.31 -18.99
N LEU A 296 -13.83 -20.75 -18.91
CA LEU A 296 -14.37 -19.79 -19.86
C LEU A 296 -14.85 -18.56 -19.11
N PHE A 297 -14.22 -17.42 -19.42
CA PHE A 297 -14.58 -16.13 -18.85
C PHE A 297 -15.24 -15.25 -19.91
N LEU A 298 -16.49 -14.87 -19.67
CA LEU A 298 -17.32 -14.05 -20.54
C LEU A 298 -18.01 -12.93 -19.76
N SER A 299 -17.49 -12.60 -18.57
CA SER A 299 -18.05 -11.51 -17.76
C SER A 299 -17.97 -10.18 -18.51
N ASP A 300 -18.82 -9.22 -18.13
CA ASP A 300 -18.75 -7.85 -18.64
C ASP A 300 -18.86 -7.79 -20.17
N ASN A 301 -19.83 -8.52 -20.71
CA ASN A 301 -20.16 -8.52 -22.12
C ASN A 301 -21.59 -8.01 -22.33
N GLN A 302 -22.10 -8.15 -23.55
CA GLN A 302 -23.45 -7.75 -23.91
C GLN A 302 -24.37 -8.97 -24.16
N ILE A 303 -24.07 -10.12 -23.55
CA ILE A 303 -24.71 -11.39 -23.88
C ILE A 303 -26.15 -11.37 -23.38
N ASN A 304 -27.12 -11.45 -24.30
CA ASN A 304 -28.55 -11.53 -23.96
C ASN A 304 -29.21 -12.85 -24.40
N ASP A 305 -28.54 -13.62 -25.24
CA ASP A 305 -29.07 -14.82 -25.89
C ASP A 305 -27.97 -15.90 -25.92
N VAL A 306 -28.19 -16.98 -25.17
CA VAL A 306 -27.34 -18.17 -25.16
C VAL A 306 -28.13 -19.28 -25.84
N GLY A 307 -27.78 -19.58 -27.08
CA GLY A 307 -28.52 -20.52 -27.92
C GLY A 307 -28.43 -21.96 -27.44
N ARG A 308 -29.36 -22.79 -27.93
CA ARG A 308 -29.45 -24.21 -27.63
C ARG A 308 -28.11 -24.94 -27.87
N GLY A 309 -27.64 -25.64 -26.83
CA GLY A 309 -26.44 -26.50 -26.95
C GLY A 309 -25.13 -25.73 -27.14
N THR A 310 -25.10 -24.44 -26.80
CA THR A 310 -23.89 -23.59 -26.84
C THR A 310 -22.69 -24.26 -26.16
N PHE A 311 -22.90 -24.85 -24.97
CA PHE A 311 -21.84 -25.51 -24.21
C PHE A 311 -21.71 -27.02 -24.48
N GLY A 312 -22.52 -27.59 -25.38
CA GLY A 312 -22.46 -29.02 -25.71
C GLY A 312 -21.09 -29.51 -26.20
N PRO A 313 -20.30 -28.72 -26.96
CA PRO A 313 -18.94 -29.11 -27.34
C PRO A 313 -17.90 -29.12 -26.21
N VAL A 314 -18.16 -28.45 -25.08
CA VAL A 314 -17.20 -28.20 -23.98
C VAL A 314 -17.55 -29.01 -22.73
N THR A 315 -17.74 -30.32 -22.87
CA THR A 315 -18.25 -31.19 -21.80
C THR A 315 -17.34 -31.31 -20.57
N ARG A 316 -16.06 -30.93 -20.66
CA ARG A 316 -15.08 -30.94 -19.54
C ARG A 316 -14.97 -29.60 -18.80
N ILE A 317 -15.88 -28.67 -19.08
CA ILE A 317 -15.83 -27.34 -18.51
C ILE A 317 -16.06 -27.38 -17.00
N GLY A 318 -15.16 -26.76 -16.25
CA GLY A 318 -15.27 -26.60 -14.81
C GLY A 318 -15.86 -25.24 -14.44
N THR A 319 -15.44 -24.17 -15.12
CA THR A 319 -15.89 -22.80 -14.82
C THR A 319 -16.52 -22.15 -16.05
N ILE A 320 -17.75 -21.66 -15.88
CA ILE A 320 -18.42 -20.77 -16.81
C ILE A 320 -18.78 -19.49 -16.05
N ASP A 321 -18.16 -18.39 -16.46
CA ASP A 321 -18.45 -17.06 -15.94
C ASP A 321 -19.18 -16.22 -16.99
N LEU A 322 -20.45 -15.97 -16.72
CA LEU A 322 -21.37 -15.14 -17.51
C LEU A 322 -21.83 -13.92 -16.70
N ALA A 323 -21.13 -13.55 -15.62
CA ALA A 323 -21.53 -12.43 -14.76
C ALA A 323 -21.58 -11.10 -15.53
N ARG A 324 -22.38 -10.14 -15.07
CA ARG A 324 -22.44 -8.78 -15.66
C ARG A 324 -22.72 -8.80 -17.18
N ASN A 325 -23.82 -9.46 -17.56
CA ASN A 325 -24.31 -9.55 -18.94
C ASN A 325 -25.80 -9.13 -19.01
N PHE A 326 -26.46 -9.35 -20.15
CA PHE A 326 -27.86 -8.99 -20.39
C PHE A 326 -28.81 -10.20 -20.43
N ILE A 327 -28.49 -11.29 -19.75
CA ILE A 327 -29.29 -12.52 -19.77
C ILE A 327 -30.60 -12.29 -19.02
N LYS A 328 -31.74 -12.61 -19.64
CA LYS A 328 -33.08 -12.35 -19.09
C LYS A 328 -33.80 -13.56 -18.49
N LYS A 329 -33.40 -14.76 -18.87
CA LYS A 329 -33.98 -16.02 -18.41
C LYS A 329 -32.96 -17.15 -18.53
N ILE A 330 -33.13 -18.20 -17.73
CA ILE A 330 -32.33 -19.42 -17.82
C ILE A 330 -33.27 -20.56 -18.21
N ASP A 331 -33.07 -21.11 -19.41
CA ASP A 331 -33.85 -22.22 -19.95
C ASP A 331 -33.14 -23.58 -19.81
N PHE A 332 -33.88 -24.66 -20.06
CA PHE A 332 -33.40 -26.05 -19.97
C PHE A 332 -32.28 -26.42 -20.95
N GLN A 333 -32.02 -25.60 -21.96
CA GLN A 333 -31.03 -25.89 -23.00
C GLN A 333 -29.72 -25.16 -22.77
N MET A 334 -29.71 -24.16 -21.87
CA MET A 334 -28.54 -23.33 -21.57
C MET A 334 -27.42 -24.17 -20.95
N PHE A 335 -27.64 -24.80 -19.80
CA PHE A 335 -26.62 -25.56 -19.05
C PHE A 335 -26.75 -27.08 -19.16
N ASN A 336 -27.17 -27.56 -20.33
CA ASN A 336 -27.40 -28.98 -20.55
C ASN A 336 -26.08 -29.76 -20.69
N GLN A 337 -26.01 -30.97 -20.11
CA GLN A 337 -24.88 -31.91 -20.19
C GLN A 337 -23.55 -31.41 -19.58
N LEU A 338 -23.61 -30.58 -18.51
CA LEU A 338 -22.44 -30.00 -17.85
C LEU A 338 -22.06 -30.70 -16.53
N GLN A 339 -21.90 -32.03 -16.57
CA GLN A 339 -21.69 -32.86 -15.37
C GLN A 339 -20.43 -32.52 -14.55
N PHE A 340 -19.44 -31.89 -15.19
CA PHE A 340 -18.17 -31.50 -14.57
C PHE A 340 -18.11 -30.00 -14.20
N ALA A 341 -19.20 -29.25 -14.38
CA ALA A 341 -19.22 -27.85 -14.02
C ALA A 341 -19.16 -27.68 -12.50
N GLU A 342 -18.08 -27.09 -12.03
CA GLU A 342 -17.83 -26.76 -10.63
C GLU A 342 -18.37 -25.38 -10.27
N VAL A 343 -18.30 -24.43 -11.21
CA VAL A 343 -18.71 -23.04 -11.00
C VAL A 343 -19.50 -22.55 -12.20
N LEU A 344 -20.74 -22.17 -11.94
CA LEU A 344 -21.64 -21.49 -12.88
C LEU A 344 -21.97 -20.12 -12.29
N ASP A 345 -21.38 -19.07 -12.84
CA ASP A 345 -21.66 -17.69 -12.44
C ASP A 345 -22.53 -17.00 -13.48
N VAL A 346 -23.74 -16.63 -13.09
CA VAL A 346 -24.70 -15.85 -13.89
C VAL A 346 -25.18 -14.65 -13.07
N SER A 347 -24.37 -14.19 -12.12
CA SER A 347 -24.69 -13.05 -11.26
C SER A 347 -24.71 -11.73 -12.04
N GLU A 348 -25.33 -10.70 -11.46
CA GLU A 348 -25.36 -9.36 -12.04
C GLU A 348 -25.91 -9.33 -13.48
N ASN A 349 -26.95 -10.12 -13.75
CA ASN A 349 -27.67 -10.15 -15.01
C ASN A 349 -29.11 -9.62 -14.79
N PHE A 350 -29.97 -9.79 -15.78
CA PHE A 350 -31.38 -9.38 -15.74
C PHE A 350 -32.30 -10.59 -15.69
N VAL A 351 -31.85 -11.70 -15.09
CA VAL A 351 -32.60 -12.96 -15.10
C VAL A 351 -33.88 -12.77 -14.29
N THR A 352 -35.03 -13.06 -14.90
CA THR A 352 -36.36 -12.92 -14.28
C THR A 352 -36.98 -14.25 -13.87
N VAL A 353 -36.67 -15.32 -14.61
CA VAL A 353 -37.20 -16.66 -14.42
C VAL A 353 -36.13 -17.73 -14.62
N VAL A 354 -36.16 -18.75 -13.76
CA VAL A 354 -35.43 -20.01 -13.93
C VAL A 354 -36.45 -21.08 -14.33
N GLU A 355 -36.39 -21.52 -15.58
CA GLU A 355 -37.34 -22.48 -16.16
C GLU A 355 -37.12 -23.91 -15.63
N LYS A 356 -38.09 -24.78 -15.91
CA LYS A 356 -37.99 -26.21 -15.60
C LYS A 356 -36.80 -26.85 -16.35
N LEU A 357 -36.04 -27.74 -15.69
CA LEU A 357 -34.84 -28.44 -16.18
C LEU A 357 -33.63 -27.54 -16.51
N SER A 358 -33.60 -26.29 -16.04
CA SER A 358 -32.49 -25.37 -16.30
C SER A 358 -31.14 -25.84 -15.74
N PHE A 359 -31.15 -26.50 -14.58
CA PHE A 359 -29.96 -27.10 -13.98
C PHE A 359 -30.19 -28.58 -13.75
N LYS A 360 -29.41 -29.41 -14.47
CA LYS A 360 -29.57 -30.86 -14.46
C LYS A 360 -28.24 -31.60 -14.37
N ASP A 361 -28.19 -32.65 -13.56
CA ASP A 361 -27.04 -33.56 -13.42
C ASP A 361 -25.73 -32.84 -13.02
N LEU A 362 -25.82 -31.87 -12.10
CA LEU A 362 -24.67 -31.12 -11.58
C LEU A 362 -24.19 -31.70 -10.26
N TYR A 363 -22.87 -31.86 -10.09
CA TYR A 363 -22.28 -32.46 -8.90
C TYR A 363 -21.30 -31.50 -8.25
N LEU A 364 -21.44 -31.25 -6.94
CA LEU A 364 -20.56 -30.35 -6.16
C LEU A 364 -20.48 -28.90 -6.70
N ALA A 365 -21.42 -28.50 -7.56
CA ALA A 365 -21.41 -27.22 -8.22
C ALA A 365 -21.63 -26.05 -7.25
N LYS A 366 -21.10 -24.89 -7.63
CA LYS A 366 -21.44 -23.56 -7.10
C LYS A 366 -22.25 -22.85 -8.17
N ILE A 367 -23.48 -22.49 -7.83
CA ILE A 367 -24.39 -21.78 -8.72
C ILE A 367 -24.63 -20.40 -8.14
N ASN A 368 -24.12 -19.37 -8.83
CA ASN A 368 -24.29 -17.98 -8.43
C ASN A 368 -25.31 -17.31 -9.36
N LEU A 369 -26.47 -16.99 -8.80
CA LEU A 369 -27.59 -16.29 -9.44
C LEU A 369 -27.88 -14.96 -8.73
N SER A 370 -26.93 -14.48 -7.92
CA SER A 370 -27.12 -13.26 -7.14
C SER A 370 -27.25 -12.01 -8.02
N ARG A 371 -27.83 -10.95 -7.47
CA ARG A 371 -27.95 -9.63 -8.14
C ARG A 371 -28.63 -9.73 -9.49
N ASN A 372 -29.75 -10.44 -9.54
CA ASN A 372 -30.60 -10.56 -10.73
C ASN A 372 -32.00 -9.99 -10.41
N GLU A 373 -32.96 -10.21 -11.30
CA GLU A 373 -34.35 -9.81 -11.13
C GLU A 373 -35.29 -11.01 -10.95
N ILE A 374 -34.78 -12.12 -10.38
CA ILE A 374 -35.50 -13.39 -10.36
C ILE A 374 -36.72 -13.24 -9.46
N SER A 375 -37.91 -13.44 -10.04
CA SER A 375 -39.19 -13.44 -9.32
C SER A 375 -39.84 -14.82 -9.27
N LYS A 376 -39.47 -15.73 -10.17
CA LYS A 376 -40.04 -17.08 -10.27
C LYS A 376 -38.99 -18.14 -10.55
N ILE A 377 -39.01 -19.22 -9.77
CA ILE A 377 -38.29 -20.48 -10.04
C ILE A 377 -39.34 -21.56 -10.34
N GLU A 378 -39.30 -22.16 -11.52
CA GLU A 378 -40.30 -23.15 -11.93
C GLU A 378 -40.14 -24.50 -11.20
N PRO A 379 -41.23 -25.29 -11.07
CA PRO A 379 -41.14 -26.67 -10.60
C PRO A 379 -40.21 -27.52 -11.48
N GLY A 380 -39.29 -28.23 -10.86
CA GLY A 380 -38.27 -29.04 -11.53
C GLY A 380 -37.16 -28.23 -12.18
N ALA A 381 -36.92 -26.99 -11.75
CA ALA A 381 -35.79 -26.18 -12.23
C ALA A 381 -34.43 -26.81 -11.93
N PHE A 382 -34.31 -27.49 -10.77
CA PHE A 382 -33.12 -28.22 -10.36
C PHE A 382 -33.44 -29.72 -10.26
N GLU A 383 -32.75 -30.54 -11.05
CA GLU A 383 -32.92 -32.00 -11.10
C GLU A 383 -31.57 -32.69 -10.98
N ASN A 384 -31.45 -33.65 -10.06
CA ASN A 384 -30.25 -34.43 -9.80
C ASN A 384 -29.00 -33.57 -9.53
N CYS A 385 -29.16 -32.45 -8.81
CA CYS A 385 -28.06 -31.56 -8.42
C CYS A 385 -27.48 -31.96 -7.04
N VAL A 386 -26.66 -33.02 -7.02
CA VAL A 386 -26.21 -33.66 -5.78
C VAL A 386 -25.04 -32.90 -5.14
N ASN A 387 -25.10 -32.74 -3.80
CA ASN A 387 -24.05 -32.08 -3.00
C ASN A 387 -23.71 -30.65 -3.49
N MET A 388 -24.67 -29.87 -3.95
CA MET A 388 -24.41 -28.48 -4.35
C MET A 388 -23.75 -27.73 -3.19
N THR A 389 -22.59 -27.12 -3.44
CA THR A 389 -21.81 -26.50 -2.38
C THR A 389 -22.39 -25.15 -2.00
N LEU A 390 -22.71 -24.33 -3.00
CA LEU A 390 -23.32 -23.01 -2.85
C LEU A 390 -24.46 -22.86 -3.87
N LEU A 391 -25.62 -22.42 -3.38
CA LEU A 391 -26.68 -21.82 -4.20
C LEU A 391 -26.89 -20.39 -3.71
N ASP A 392 -26.45 -19.43 -4.52
CA ASP A 392 -26.63 -18.01 -4.23
C ASP A 392 -27.78 -17.43 -5.06
N LEU A 393 -28.84 -17.05 -4.37
CA LEU A 393 -30.03 -16.39 -4.90
C LEU A 393 -30.22 -15.01 -4.25
N SER A 394 -29.18 -14.45 -3.64
CA SER A 394 -29.25 -13.16 -2.95
C SER A 394 -29.47 -12.00 -3.92
N HIS A 395 -29.99 -10.87 -3.42
CA HIS A 395 -30.28 -9.67 -4.23
C HIS A 395 -31.15 -9.99 -5.46
N ASN A 396 -32.33 -10.58 -5.21
CA ASN A 396 -33.33 -10.91 -6.24
C ASN A 396 -34.71 -10.39 -5.80
N LYS A 397 -35.76 -10.76 -6.54
CA LYS A 397 -37.15 -10.36 -6.29
C LYS A 397 -38.01 -11.57 -5.89
N LEU A 398 -37.43 -12.54 -5.19
CA LEU A 398 -38.13 -13.77 -4.82
C LEU A 398 -39.08 -13.54 -3.64
N GLU A 399 -40.34 -13.91 -3.82
CA GLU A 399 -41.37 -13.95 -2.76
C GLU A 399 -41.57 -15.38 -2.22
N ASN A 400 -41.39 -16.40 -3.06
CA ASN A 400 -41.59 -17.81 -2.71
C ASN A 400 -40.77 -18.73 -3.61
N ILE A 401 -40.32 -19.86 -3.07
CA ILE A 401 -39.69 -20.95 -3.80
C ILE A 401 -40.55 -22.20 -3.64
N SER A 402 -41.06 -22.74 -4.75
CA SER A 402 -41.90 -23.93 -4.70
C SER A 402 -41.13 -25.14 -4.17
N LYS A 403 -41.77 -25.96 -3.34
CA LYS A 403 -41.21 -27.24 -2.87
C LYS A 403 -40.90 -28.24 -3.99
N PHE A 404 -41.52 -28.04 -5.15
CA PHE A 404 -41.29 -28.86 -6.35
C PHE A 404 -40.18 -28.31 -7.24
N SER A 405 -39.57 -27.15 -6.92
CA SER A 405 -38.44 -26.60 -7.68
C SER A 405 -37.16 -27.42 -7.55
N PHE A 406 -37.03 -28.18 -6.46
CA PHE A 406 -35.94 -29.12 -6.18
C PHE A 406 -36.49 -30.55 -6.09
N ASP A 407 -35.77 -31.51 -6.64
CA ASP A 407 -36.07 -32.94 -6.45
C ASP A 407 -35.51 -33.48 -5.12
N SER A 408 -35.70 -34.78 -4.85
CA SER A 408 -35.25 -35.40 -3.60
C SER A 408 -33.72 -35.55 -3.49
N ALA A 409 -33.00 -35.45 -4.61
CA ALA A 409 -31.54 -35.61 -4.65
C ALA A 409 -30.80 -34.26 -4.56
N THR A 410 -31.52 -33.14 -4.74
CA THR A 410 -30.93 -31.80 -4.77
C THR A 410 -30.92 -31.15 -3.39
N TYR A 411 -29.73 -30.89 -2.87
CA TYR A 411 -29.53 -30.15 -1.62
C TYR A 411 -28.28 -29.27 -1.69
N ALA A 412 -28.44 -28.03 -1.22
CA ALA A 412 -27.35 -27.07 -1.06
C ALA A 412 -26.73 -27.21 0.34
N THR A 413 -25.41 -27.13 0.44
CA THR A 413 -24.70 -27.01 1.72
C THR A 413 -24.80 -25.58 2.27
N GLU A 414 -24.71 -24.60 1.38
CA GLU A 414 -24.86 -23.18 1.65
C GLU A 414 -25.95 -22.59 0.75
N LEU A 415 -26.92 -21.93 1.38
CA LEU A 415 -28.03 -21.27 0.72
C LEU A 415 -28.07 -19.80 1.11
N GLN A 416 -27.82 -18.93 0.13
CA GLN A 416 -27.88 -17.48 0.28
C GLN A 416 -29.17 -16.96 -0.34
N LEU A 417 -30.03 -16.35 0.48
CA LEU A 417 -31.33 -15.79 0.11
C LEU A 417 -31.48 -14.35 0.59
N SER A 418 -30.38 -13.69 0.95
CA SER A 418 -30.41 -12.34 1.47
C SER A 418 -30.90 -11.33 0.43
N TYR A 419 -31.49 -10.21 0.85
CA TYR A 419 -32.02 -9.19 -0.07
C TYR A 419 -33.02 -9.75 -1.08
N ASN A 420 -34.07 -10.40 -0.58
CA ASN A 420 -35.24 -10.85 -1.33
C ASN A 420 -36.52 -10.29 -0.69
N GLN A 421 -37.68 -10.82 -1.06
CA GLN A 421 -38.99 -10.33 -0.64
C GLN A 421 -39.77 -11.38 0.17
N PHE A 422 -39.08 -12.30 0.84
CA PHE A 422 -39.73 -13.32 1.66
C PHE A 422 -40.41 -12.69 2.88
N THR A 423 -41.66 -13.09 3.16
CA THR A 423 -42.45 -12.63 4.31
C THR A 423 -42.59 -13.70 5.40
N SER A 424 -42.37 -14.97 5.06
CA SER A 424 -42.36 -16.09 6.02
C SER A 424 -41.51 -17.26 5.49
N LEU A 425 -40.82 -17.97 6.38
CA LEU A 425 -39.94 -19.08 5.98
C LEU A 425 -40.67 -20.33 5.46
N ASN A 426 -41.99 -20.43 5.58
CA ASN A 426 -42.76 -21.48 4.87
C ASN A 426 -42.69 -21.33 3.33
N GLN A 427 -42.32 -20.16 2.83
CA GLN A 427 -42.09 -19.88 1.42
C GLN A 427 -40.74 -20.40 0.91
N VAL A 428 -39.94 -21.02 1.78
CA VAL A 428 -38.65 -21.62 1.42
C VAL A 428 -38.71 -23.12 1.75
N PRO A 429 -38.42 -24.03 0.80
CA PRO A 429 -38.59 -25.47 1.00
C PRO A 429 -37.40 -26.11 1.74
N LEU A 430 -37.13 -25.66 2.96
CA LEU A 430 -35.98 -26.07 3.77
C LEU A 430 -36.04 -27.53 4.25
N HIS A 431 -37.25 -28.12 4.35
CA HIS A 431 -37.45 -29.48 4.85
C HIS A 431 -36.76 -30.57 4.01
N ASN A 432 -36.60 -30.34 2.71
CA ASN A 432 -35.94 -31.29 1.80
C ASN A 432 -34.41 -31.13 1.79
N MET A 433 -33.88 -30.00 2.29
CA MET A 433 -32.45 -29.66 2.26
C MET A 433 -31.71 -30.24 3.48
N THR A 434 -31.70 -31.57 3.61
CA THR A 434 -31.13 -32.26 4.79
C THR A 434 -29.62 -32.01 5.00
N GLY A 435 -28.89 -31.69 3.93
CA GLY A 435 -27.45 -31.38 3.96
C GLY A 435 -27.09 -29.92 4.26
N LEU A 436 -28.07 -29.03 4.47
CA LEU A 436 -27.85 -27.60 4.65
C LEU A 436 -27.11 -27.30 5.96
N LYS A 437 -26.00 -26.55 5.85
CA LYS A 437 -25.16 -26.13 6.98
C LYS A 437 -25.21 -24.62 7.21
N VAL A 438 -25.35 -23.84 6.16
CA VAL A 438 -25.34 -22.38 6.20
C VAL A 438 -26.61 -21.88 5.53
N LEU A 439 -27.42 -21.12 6.28
CA LEU A 439 -28.62 -20.48 5.77
C LEU A 439 -28.56 -18.98 6.08
N ASN A 440 -28.59 -18.17 5.02
CA ASN A 440 -28.70 -16.74 5.13
C ASN A 440 -29.99 -16.25 4.48
N VAL A 441 -30.88 -15.69 5.30
CA VAL A 441 -32.15 -15.08 4.86
C VAL A 441 -32.24 -13.64 5.37
N SER A 442 -31.10 -12.99 5.59
CA SER A 442 -31.04 -11.61 6.08
C SER A 442 -31.62 -10.61 5.07
N HIS A 443 -31.98 -9.40 5.49
CA HIS A 443 -32.49 -8.38 4.57
C HIS A 443 -33.70 -8.86 3.74
N ASN A 444 -34.68 -9.45 4.43
CA ASN A 444 -35.98 -9.81 3.87
C ASN A 444 -37.09 -9.12 4.69
N SER A 445 -38.35 -9.45 4.42
CA SER A 445 -39.51 -8.91 5.14
C SER A 445 -40.15 -9.96 6.06
N LEU A 446 -39.34 -10.86 6.65
CA LEU A 446 -39.87 -11.98 7.44
C LEU A 446 -40.58 -11.48 8.69
N HIS A 447 -41.86 -11.82 8.86
CA HIS A 447 -42.66 -11.50 10.05
C HIS A 447 -42.72 -12.65 11.07
N SER A 448 -42.59 -13.90 10.60
CA SER A 448 -42.62 -15.06 11.49
C SER A 448 -41.79 -16.24 10.95
N VAL A 449 -41.32 -17.06 11.89
CA VAL A 449 -40.68 -18.35 11.61
C VAL A 449 -41.60 -19.46 12.09
N PRO A 450 -42.12 -20.32 11.19
CA PRO A 450 -42.96 -21.46 11.57
C PRO A 450 -42.21 -22.50 12.42
N ARG A 451 -42.95 -23.36 13.12
CA ARG A 451 -42.36 -24.46 13.90
C ARG A 451 -41.75 -25.52 12.97
N GLN A 452 -40.65 -26.13 13.41
CA GLN A 452 -39.97 -27.23 12.70
C GLN A 452 -39.51 -26.86 11.28
N THR A 453 -39.14 -25.59 11.06
CA THR A 453 -38.74 -25.08 9.73
C THR A 453 -37.35 -25.54 9.31
N PHE A 454 -36.41 -25.65 10.24
CA PHE A 454 -34.98 -25.82 9.93
C PHE A 454 -34.53 -27.29 9.89
N PRO A 455 -33.56 -27.63 9.01
CA PRO A 455 -32.93 -28.94 9.00
C PRO A 455 -32.01 -29.14 10.22
N LYS A 456 -31.84 -30.39 10.65
CA LYS A 456 -31.15 -30.74 11.91
C LYS A 456 -29.67 -30.38 11.97
N PHE A 457 -28.97 -30.34 10.83
CA PHE A 457 -27.51 -30.21 10.75
C PHE A 457 -27.01 -28.79 10.45
N LEU A 458 -27.86 -27.78 10.67
CA LEU A 458 -27.52 -26.38 10.47
C LEU A 458 -26.42 -25.95 11.45
N ARG A 459 -25.46 -25.15 10.97
CA ARG A 459 -24.34 -24.60 11.76
C ARG A 459 -24.41 -23.09 11.89
N PHE A 460 -24.84 -22.41 10.83
CA PHE A 460 -24.97 -20.97 10.78
C PHE A 460 -26.37 -20.58 10.29
N LEU A 461 -27.04 -19.72 11.05
CA LEU A 461 -28.34 -19.19 10.71
C LEU A 461 -28.37 -17.66 10.88
N ASN A 462 -28.59 -16.96 9.77
CA ASN A 462 -28.75 -15.51 9.77
C ASN A 462 -30.18 -15.10 9.40
N LEU A 463 -30.89 -14.53 10.37
CA LEU A 463 -32.24 -13.96 10.29
C LEU A 463 -32.22 -12.42 10.44
N SER A 464 -31.05 -11.78 10.37
CA SER A 464 -30.90 -10.35 10.62
C SER A 464 -31.61 -9.47 9.60
N TYR A 465 -31.88 -8.21 9.94
CA TYR A 465 -32.51 -7.23 9.02
C TYR A 465 -33.83 -7.76 8.44
N ASN A 466 -34.72 -8.18 9.32
CA ASN A 466 -36.06 -8.66 8.99
C ASN A 466 -37.11 -7.92 9.84
N SER A 467 -38.37 -8.35 9.80
CA SER A 467 -39.46 -7.73 10.55
C SER A 467 -40.07 -8.69 11.58
N LEU A 468 -39.22 -9.54 12.20
CA LEU A 468 -39.68 -10.51 13.20
C LEU A 468 -40.08 -9.78 14.49
N GLU A 469 -41.31 -10.01 14.95
CA GLU A 469 -41.82 -9.40 16.19
C GLU A 469 -41.70 -10.33 17.41
N LYS A 470 -41.93 -11.63 17.23
CA LYS A 470 -41.96 -12.61 18.33
C LYS A 470 -41.38 -13.95 17.93
N ILE A 471 -40.68 -14.60 18.87
CA ILE A 471 -40.25 -16.00 18.74
C ILE A 471 -41.16 -16.89 19.59
N LYS A 472 -41.96 -17.73 18.92
CA LYS A 472 -42.89 -18.67 19.56
C LYS A 472 -42.15 -19.87 20.19
N PRO A 473 -42.79 -20.61 21.12
CA PRO A 473 -42.22 -21.85 21.64
C PRO A 473 -41.97 -22.87 20.53
N SER A 474 -40.83 -23.58 20.61
CA SER A 474 -40.43 -24.63 19.66
C SER A 474 -40.28 -24.18 18.20
N THR A 475 -40.05 -22.88 17.93
CA THR A 475 -39.78 -22.37 16.58
C THR A 475 -38.56 -23.06 15.94
N PHE A 476 -37.42 -23.08 16.63
CA PHE A 476 -36.18 -23.66 16.11
C PHE A 476 -36.11 -25.20 16.25
N GLY A 477 -36.84 -25.78 17.21
CA GLY A 477 -36.71 -27.20 17.54
C GLY A 477 -35.30 -27.55 18.06
N PRO A 478 -34.89 -28.83 18.05
CA PRO A 478 -33.54 -29.23 18.39
C PRO A 478 -32.58 -29.03 17.21
N LEU A 479 -31.64 -28.10 17.33
CA LEU A 479 -30.54 -27.88 16.38
C LEU A 479 -29.19 -28.17 17.07
N PRO A 480 -28.77 -29.45 17.14
CA PRO A 480 -27.61 -29.87 17.93
C PRO A 480 -26.27 -29.32 17.40
N THR A 481 -26.20 -28.94 16.12
CA THR A 481 -24.96 -28.48 15.47
C THR A 481 -24.88 -26.97 15.28
N LEU A 482 -25.92 -26.21 15.66
CA LEU A 482 -25.94 -24.76 15.45
C LEU A 482 -24.88 -24.11 16.33
N LEU A 483 -23.99 -23.33 15.70
CA LEU A 483 -22.91 -22.62 16.36
C LEU A 483 -23.25 -21.14 16.49
N ASP A 484 -23.80 -20.54 15.43
CA ASP A 484 -24.06 -19.11 15.35
C ASP A 484 -25.50 -18.83 14.93
N LEU A 485 -26.16 -17.98 15.71
CA LEU A 485 -27.51 -17.51 15.46
C LEU A 485 -27.55 -15.99 15.50
N ASP A 486 -27.88 -15.39 14.36
CA ASP A 486 -28.05 -13.95 14.22
C ASP A 486 -29.54 -13.62 14.02
N MET A 487 -30.11 -12.85 14.96
CA MET A 487 -31.46 -12.31 14.90
C MET A 487 -31.46 -10.77 15.07
N SER A 488 -30.34 -10.13 14.76
CA SER A 488 -30.15 -8.68 14.91
C SER A 488 -31.01 -7.87 13.93
N TYR A 489 -31.21 -6.58 14.19
CA TYR A 489 -31.95 -5.66 13.31
C TYR A 489 -33.34 -6.20 12.93
N ASN A 490 -34.11 -6.60 13.94
CA ASN A 490 -35.49 -7.06 13.81
C ASN A 490 -36.42 -6.18 14.68
N GLN A 491 -37.67 -6.59 14.86
CA GLN A 491 -38.64 -5.88 15.71
C GLN A 491 -39.01 -6.71 16.95
N LEU A 492 -38.10 -7.58 17.41
CA LEU A 492 -38.40 -8.56 18.45
C LEU A 492 -38.74 -7.86 19.77
N ASN A 493 -39.96 -8.05 20.27
CA ASN A 493 -40.41 -7.56 21.57
C ASN A 493 -40.60 -8.68 22.60
N ASP A 494 -40.75 -9.92 22.16
CA ASP A 494 -40.98 -11.09 23.02
C ASP A 494 -40.35 -12.36 22.44
N VAL A 495 -39.62 -13.09 23.27
CA VAL A 495 -39.01 -14.38 22.95
C VAL A 495 -39.49 -15.38 23.98
N ALA A 496 -40.31 -16.34 23.54
CA ALA A 496 -40.94 -17.28 24.45
C ALA A 496 -39.92 -18.10 25.25
N ARG A 497 -40.22 -18.31 26.53
CA ARG A 497 -39.38 -19.09 27.45
C ARG A 497 -39.08 -20.48 26.89
N GLY A 498 -37.82 -20.89 26.95
CA GLY A 498 -37.39 -22.20 26.48
C GLY A 498 -37.19 -22.34 24.96
N SER A 499 -37.52 -21.32 24.16
CA SER A 499 -37.44 -21.39 22.68
C SER A 499 -36.04 -21.69 22.13
N LEU A 500 -34.98 -21.24 22.83
CA LEU A 500 -33.57 -21.43 22.44
C LEU A 500 -32.82 -22.47 23.29
N THR A 501 -33.47 -23.08 24.29
CA THR A 501 -32.81 -24.01 25.22
C THR A 501 -32.34 -25.31 24.57
N ARG A 502 -32.89 -25.65 23.39
CA ARG A 502 -32.51 -26.86 22.62
C ARG A 502 -31.42 -26.59 21.57
N LEU A 503 -30.55 -25.62 21.83
CA LEU A 503 -29.39 -25.25 21.00
C LEU A 503 -28.08 -25.53 21.78
N PRO A 504 -27.71 -26.82 22.00
CA PRO A 504 -26.66 -27.20 22.94
C PRO A 504 -25.23 -26.85 22.51
N SER A 505 -25.03 -26.51 21.24
CA SER A 505 -23.72 -26.16 20.67
C SER A 505 -23.60 -24.69 20.30
N CYS A 506 -24.63 -23.87 20.57
CA CYS A 506 -24.65 -22.46 20.17
C CYS A 506 -23.58 -21.70 20.95
N ARG A 507 -22.64 -21.08 20.23
CA ARG A 507 -21.50 -20.33 20.77
C ARG A 507 -21.72 -18.83 20.67
N SER A 508 -22.39 -18.37 19.61
CA SER A 508 -22.68 -16.96 19.40
C SER A 508 -24.16 -16.73 19.18
N LEU A 509 -24.71 -15.78 19.94
CA LEU A 509 -26.08 -15.31 19.78
C LEU A 509 -26.07 -13.79 19.79
N THR A 510 -26.61 -13.19 18.72
CA THR A 510 -26.88 -11.75 18.68
C THR A 510 -28.36 -11.49 18.44
N VAL A 511 -28.91 -10.60 19.25
CA VAL A 511 -30.24 -10.01 19.13
C VAL A 511 -30.15 -8.49 19.11
N LYS A 512 -29.01 -7.96 18.64
CA LYS A 512 -28.73 -6.54 18.55
C LYS A 512 -29.83 -5.77 17.82
N ASN A 513 -30.11 -4.54 18.23
CA ASN A 513 -31.05 -3.64 17.56
C ASN A 513 -32.44 -4.26 17.37
N ASN A 514 -33.07 -4.57 18.50
CA ASN A 514 -34.43 -5.10 18.59
C ASN A 514 -35.24 -4.27 19.60
N ARG A 515 -36.44 -4.74 19.97
CA ARG A 515 -37.35 -4.05 20.89
C ARG A 515 -37.54 -4.81 22.21
N LEU A 516 -36.54 -5.59 22.61
CA LEU A 516 -36.63 -6.44 23.80
C LEU A 516 -36.59 -5.58 25.07
N THR A 517 -37.51 -5.84 26.00
CA THR A 517 -37.55 -5.19 27.32
C THR A 517 -37.01 -6.06 28.44
N LYS A 518 -36.90 -7.38 28.21
CA LYS A 518 -36.42 -8.37 29.19
C LYS A 518 -35.51 -9.39 28.53
N ILE A 519 -34.57 -9.93 29.31
CA ILE A 519 -33.73 -11.05 28.91
C ILE A 519 -34.53 -12.35 29.03
N PHE A 520 -34.44 -13.21 28.02
CA PHE A 520 -35.07 -14.53 27.98
C PHE A 520 -34.09 -15.65 28.37
N GLN A 521 -34.58 -16.88 28.56
CA GLN A 521 -33.74 -18.02 28.92
C GLN A 521 -32.78 -18.41 27.78
N LEU A 522 -31.49 -18.44 28.07
CA LEU A 522 -30.40 -18.62 27.09
C LEU A 522 -29.88 -20.09 27.04
N PRO A 523 -29.25 -20.51 25.92
CA PRO A 523 -28.52 -21.77 25.85
C PRO A 523 -27.21 -21.73 26.66
N ILE A 524 -26.82 -22.88 27.23
CA ILE A 524 -25.71 -22.98 28.20
C ILE A 524 -24.30 -22.82 27.60
N SER A 525 -24.14 -23.08 26.30
CA SER A 525 -22.84 -23.20 25.62
C SER A 525 -22.31 -21.89 25.02
N LEU A 526 -22.98 -20.76 25.23
CA LEU A 526 -22.62 -19.49 24.60
C LEU A 526 -21.25 -19.01 25.10
N ALA A 527 -20.43 -18.55 24.15
CA ALA A 527 -19.17 -17.86 24.39
C ALA A 527 -19.29 -16.35 24.21
N SER A 528 -20.17 -15.90 23.32
CA SER A 528 -20.44 -14.49 23.03
C SER A 528 -21.95 -14.25 22.98
N LEU A 529 -22.39 -13.15 23.60
CA LEU A 529 -23.79 -12.77 23.66
C LEU A 529 -23.95 -11.26 23.49
N ASP A 530 -24.76 -10.86 22.52
CA ASP A 530 -24.97 -9.47 22.15
C ASP A 530 -26.46 -9.10 22.21
N PHE A 531 -26.79 -8.26 23.19
CA PHE A 531 -28.10 -7.65 23.44
C PHE A 531 -28.08 -6.14 23.15
N SER A 532 -27.05 -5.62 22.50
CA SER A 532 -26.88 -4.18 22.31
C SER A 532 -28.04 -3.55 21.53
N GLU A 533 -28.27 -2.25 21.74
CA GLU A 533 -29.31 -1.50 21.01
C GLU A 533 -30.73 -2.06 21.23
N ASN A 534 -31.07 -2.47 22.46
CA ASN A 534 -32.43 -2.90 22.83
C ASN A 534 -33.08 -1.91 23.82
N MET A 535 -34.19 -2.30 24.44
CA MET A 535 -34.91 -1.50 25.43
C MET A 535 -34.92 -2.20 26.80
N LEU A 536 -33.84 -2.91 27.15
CA LEU A 536 -33.74 -3.62 28.43
C LEU A 536 -33.68 -2.64 29.60
N GLU A 537 -34.58 -2.80 30.58
CA GLU A 537 -34.67 -1.94 31.77
C GLU A 537 -34.01 -2.56 33.02
N GLU A 538 -33.89 -3.88 33.05
CA GLU A 538 -33.27 -4.61 34.16
C GLU A 538 -32.60 -5.91 33.68
N VAL A 539 -31.64 -6.39 34.47
CA VAL A 539 -31.09 -7.74 34.37
C VAL A 539 -31.63 -8.55 35.55
N PRO A 540 -32.54 -9.51 35.33
CA PRO A 540 -33.16 -10.26 36.43
C PRO A 540 -32.14 -11.13 37.18
N THR A 541 -32.35 -11.29 38.50
CA THR A 541 -31.42 -12.00 39.40
C THR A 541 -31.69 -13.51 39.52
N THR A 542 -32.85 -14.00 39.10
CA THR A 542 -33.23 -15.42 39.20
C THR A 542 -33.61 -16.01 37.85
N ASP A 543 -33.22 -17.27 37.59
CA ASP A 543 -33.65 -18.11 36.46
C ASP A 543 -33.30 -17.63 35.03
N VAL A 544 -32.45 -16.61 34.86
CA VAL A 544 -32.04 -16.09 33.54
C VAL A 544 -30.77 -16.76 33.03
N TRP A 545 -29.70 -16.69 33.83
CA TRP A 545 -28.39 -17.24 33.49
C TRP A 545 -28.30 -18.71 33.90
N PRO A 546 -28.17 -19.67 32.97
CA PRO A 546 -27.73 -21.00 33.36
C PRO A 546 -26.29 -20.93 33.91
N ALA A 547 -25.74 -22.05 34.41
CA ALA A 547 -24.32 -22.10 34.78
C ALA A 547 -23.43 -21.98 33.52
N MET A 548 -23.18 -20.75 33.07
CA MET A 548 -22.53 -20.42 31.81
C MET A 548 -21.01 -20.44 31.97
N ASN A 549 -20.44 -21.64 31.92
CA ASN A 549 -18.99 -21.84 32.08
C ASN A 549 -18.16 -21.47 30.83
N ALA A 550 -18.82 -21.03 29.75
CA ALA A 550 -18.16 -20.71 28.48
C ALA A 550 -18.27 -19.24 28.08
N LEU A 551 -19.12 -18.43 28.74
CA LEU A 551 -19.39 -17.06 28.33
C LEU A 551 -18.18 -16.17 28.64
N LEU A 552 -17.60 -15.57 27.61
CA LEU A 552 -16.43 -14.71 27.70
C LEU A 552 -16.76 -13.24 27.45
N SER A 553 -17.77 -12.96 26.61
CA SER A 553 -18.17 -11.61 26.23
C SER A 553 -19.68 -11.44 26.31
N LEU A 554 -20.10 -10.35 26.97
CA LEU A 554 -21.49 -9.93 27.10
C LEU A 554 -21.60 -8.45 26.73
N ASP A 555 -22.37 -8.16 25.69
CA ASP A 555 -22.69 -6.80 25.28
C ASP A 555 -24.13 -6.44 25.63
N LEU A 556 -24.28 -5.46 26.51
CA LEU A 556 -25.55 -4.88 26.93
C LEU A 556 -25.62 -3.39 26.57
N SER A 557 -24.75 -2.89 25.70
CA SER A 557 -24.63 -1.47 25.38
C SER A 557 -25.90 -0.91 24.73
N LYS A 558 -26.13 0.40 24.87
CA LYS A 558 -27.27 1.11 24.27
C LYS A 558 -28.63 0.50 24.67
N ASN A 559 -28.79 0.20 25.95
CA ASN A 559 -30.06 -0.22 26.56
C ASN A 559 -30.53 0.84 27.57
N ARG A 560 -31.49 0.50 28.44
CA ARG A 560 -32.10 1.42 29.42
C ARG A 560 -31.96 0.90 30.85
N LEU A 561 -30.85 0.22 31.14
CA LEU A 561 -30.66 -0.48 32.42
C LEU A 561 -30.66 0.46 33.63
N GLY A 562 -30.17 1.70 33.46
CA GLY A 562 -30.08 2.68 34.54
C GLY A 562 -29.35 2.12 35.77
N ASP A 563 -29.81 2.48 36.96
CA ASP A 563 -29.28 1.98 38.24
C ASP A 563 -29.97 0.67 38.70
N SER A 564 -30.68 -0.04 37.81
CA SER A 564 -31.42 -1.27 38.16
C SER A 564 -30.52 -2.50 38.39
N LEU A 565 -29.22 -2.39 38.13
CA LEU A 565 -28.23 -3.46 38.33
C LEU A 565 -27.96 -3.66 39.84
N LYS A 566 -28.41 -4.79 40.38
CA LYS A 566 -28.33 -5.13 41.82
C LYS A 566 -27.40 -6.33 42.04
N HIS A 567 -27.08 -6.62 43.30
CA HIS A 567 -26.42 -7.87 43.66
C HIS A 567 -27.17 -9.08 43.05
N GLY A 568 -26.43 -9.97 42.39
CA GLY A 568 -26.98 -11.15 41.71
C GLY A 568 -27.35 -10.95 40.23
N SER A 569 -27.29 -9.73 39.68
CA SER A 569 -27.62 -9.50 38.26
C SER A 569 -26.74 -10.29 37.28
N PHE A 570 -25.47 -10.56 37.63
CA PHE A 570 -24.54 -11.37 36.83
C PHE A 570 -24.12 -12.67 37.55
N GLU A 571 -25.00 -13.20 38.40
CA GLU A 571 -24.76 -14.48 39.06
C GLU A 571 -24.58 -15.60 38.02
N ASN A 572 -23.66 -16.54 38.28
CA ASN A 572 -23.25 -17.64 37.38
C ASN A 572 -22.43 -17.27 36.12
N LEU A 573 -22.03 -16.00 35.92
CA LEU A 573 -21.15 -15.58 34.81
C LEU A 573 -19.66 -15.53 35.19
N LEU A 574 -19.16 -16.57 35.85
CA LEU A 574 -17.83 -16.58 36.48
C LEU A 574 -16.64 -16.49 35.49
N THR A 575 -16.85 -16.84 34.23
CA THR A 575 -15.82 -16.82 33.18
C THR A 575 -15.80 -15.54 32.35
N LEU A 576 -16.72 -14.61 32.61
CA LEU A 576 -16.90 -13.40 31.81
C LEU A 576 -15.64 -12.52 31.88
N ARG A 577 -15.12 -12.12 30.72
CA ARG A 577 -13.91 -11.30 30.58
C ARG A 577 -14.22 -9.89 30.09
N ILE A 578 -15.20 -9.76 29.21
CA ILE A 578 -15.59 -8.49 28.60
C ILE A 578 -17.05 -8.23 28.95
N LEU A 579 -17.30 -7.10 29.61
CA LEU A 579 -18.64 -6.62 29.89
C LEU A 579 -18.80 -5.20 29.32
N ASN A 580 -19.72 -5.06 28.36
CA ASN A 580 -20.05 -3.78 27.77
C ASN A 580 -21.39 -3.25 28.30
N LEU A 581 -21.33 -2.13 29.02
CA LEU A 581 -22.46 -1.40 29.60
C LEU A 581 -22.54 0.04 29.06
N GLN A 582 -21.90 0.33 27.93
CA GLN A 582 -21.94 1.64 27.27
C GLN A 582 -23.39 2.13 27.06
N SER A 583 -23.64 3.44 27.16
CA SER A 583 -24.93 4.06 26.79
C SER A 583 -26.17 3.43 27.45
N ASN A 584 -26.15 3.22 28.77
CA ASN A 584 -27.23 2.58 29.53
C ASN A 584 -27.95 3.51 30.53
N ASN A 585 -27.71 4.82 30.46
CA ASN A 585 -28.23 5.80 31.43
C ASN A 585 -27.84 5.49 32.89
N ILE A 586 -26.72 4.80 33.10
CA ILE A 586 -26.22 4.48 34.45
C ILE A 586 -25.73 5.77 35.12
N THR A 587 -26.20 6.06 36.33
CA THR A 587 -25.84 7.30 37.06
C THR A 587 -24.78 7.08 38.14
N ARG A 588 -24.65 5.83 38.63
CA ARG A 588 -23.62 5.43 39.59
C ARG A 588 -22.98 4.09 39.20
N PRO A 589 -21.68 3.86 39.45
CA PRO A 589 -21.06 2.57 39.17
C PRO A 589 -21.73 1.41 39.94
N PRO A 590 -22.14 0.31 39.27
CA PRO A 590 -22.92 -0.78 39.87
C PRO A 590 -22.03 -1.83 40.57
N TRP A 591 -21.26 -1.43 41.58
CA TRP A 591 -20.27 -2.30 42.24
C TRP A 591 -20.85 -3.58 42.86
N GLU A 592 -22.08 -3.54 43.39
CA GLU A 592 -22.75 -4.72 43.96
C GLU A 592 -22.98 -5.80 42.89
N ALA A 593 -23.39 -5.41 41.69
CA ALA A 593 -23.62 -6.32 40.57
C ALA A 593 -22.31 -6.89 40.01
N LEU A 594 -21.24 -6.10 40.01
CA LEU A 594 -19.92 -6.50 39.50
C LEU A 594 -19.13 -7.40 40.46
N SER A 595 -19.53 -7.45 41.74
CA SER A 595 -18.78 -8.14 42.81
C SER A 595 -18.52 -9.64 42.57
N THR A 596 -19.37 -10.30 41.78
CA THR A 596 -19.27 -11.73 41.45
C THR A 596 -18.35 -12.02 40.26
N LEU A 597 -17.96 -11.00 39.49
CA LEU A 597 -17.22 -11.15 38.22
C LEU A 597 -15.70 -11.21 38.43
N SER A 598 -15.22 -12.29 39.07
CA SER A 598 -13.80 -12.46 39.42
C SER A 598 -12.85 -12.55 38.22
N SER A 599 -13.36 -12.88 37.03
CA SER A 599 -12.57 -13.06 35.80
C SER A 599 -12.60 -11.85 34.85
N LEU A 600 -13.25 -10.75 35.25
CA LEU A 600 -13.46 -9.59 34.38
C LEU A 600 -12.15 -8.86 34.08
N GLN A 601 -11.89 -8.61 32.80
CA GLN A 601 -10.67 -7.98 32.30
C GLN A 601 -10.95 -6.61 31.67
N TYR A 602 -12.09 -6.46 31.00
CA TYR A 602 -12.47 -5.25 30.27
C TYR A 602 -13.86 -4.81 30.70
N LEU A 603 -13.97 -3.58 31.19
CA LEU A 603 -15.22 -2.98 31.61
C LEU A 603 -15.44 -1.66 30.86
N HIS A 604 -16.47 -1.66 30.02
CA HIS A 604 -16.86 -0.52 29.19
C HIS A 604 -18.12 0.13 29.79
N LEU A 605 -17.99 1.39 30.18
CA LEU A 605 -19.02 2.22 30.82
C LEU A 605 -19.09 3.61 30.18
N GLU A 606 -18.53 3.78 29.00
CA GLU A 606 -18.57 5.03 28.25
C GLU A 606 -20.00 5.46 27.89
N ASP A 607 -20.18 6.76 27.68
CA ASP A 607 -21.44 7.36 27.23
C ASP A 607 -22.63 7.08 28.18
N ASN A 608 -22.35 7.00 29.49
CA ASN A 608 -23.36 6.91 30.55
C ASN A 608 -23.60 8.28 31.21
N GLN A 609 -24.33 8.29 32.32
CA GLN A 609 -24.68 9.52 33.06
C GLN A 609 -23.98 9.57 34.43
N LEU A 610 -22.78 8.98 34.54
CA LEU A 610 -22.02 8.99 35.80
C LEU A 610 -21.63 10.42 36.18
N THR A 611 -21.95 10.84 37.40
CA THR A 611 -21.71 12.22 37.89
C THR A 611 -20.60 12.32 38.93
N GLU A 612 -20.44 11.29 39.78
CA GLU A 612 -19.44 11.24 40.84
C GLU A 612 -18.88 9.83 41.03
N LEU A 613 -17.61 9.75 41.43
CA LEU A 613 -16.97 8.48 41.81
C LEU A 613 -16.64 8.50 43.30
N GLY A 614 -17.39 7.73 44.09
CA GLY A 614 -17.16 7.53 45.52
C GLY A 614 -15.93 6.65 45.83
N LYS A 615 -15.64 6.45 47.12
CA LYS A 615 -14.56 5.52 47.55
C LYS A 615 -14.88 4.09 47.09
N SER A 616 -13.90 3.38 46.53
CA SER A 616 -14.05 2.02 46.01
C SER A 616 -15.25 1.87 45.06
N ALA A 617 -15.43 2.84 44.15
CA ALA A 617 -16.63 2.98 43.33
C ALA A 617 -16.99 1.72 42.52
N PHE A 618 -16.00 0.89 42.14
CA PHE A 618 -16.19 -0.33 41.34
C PHE A 618 -16.05 -1.62 42.16
N GLY A 619 -15.87 -1.53 43.47
CA GLY A 619 -15.58 -2.67 44.34
C GLY A 619 -14.21 -3.31 44.04
N ARG A 620 -14.10 -4.62 44.27
CA ARG A 620 -12.84 -5.36 44.12
C ARG A 620 -12.85 -6.18 42.83
N LEU A 621 -12.23 -5.65 41.77
CA LEU A 621 -12.05 -6.34 40.49
C LEU A 621 -10.55 -6.58 40.25
N PRO A 622 -10.00 -7.73 40.70
CA PRO A 622 -8.56 -7.93 40.86
C PRO A 622 -7.79 -8.04 39.55
N ILE A 623 -8.44 -8.35 38.44
CA ILE A 623 -7.80 -8.61 37.14
C ILE A 623 -8.35 -7.74 35.99
N VAL A 624 -9.03 -6.63 36.31
CA VAL A 624 -9.44 -5.67 35.29
C VAL A 624 -8.21 -4.93 34.78
N PHE A 625 -7.97 -5.02 33.48
CA PHE A 625 -6.87 -4.35 32.79
C PHE A 625 -7.29 -3.01 32.20
N GLU A 626 -8.56 -2.87 31.80
CA GLU A 626 -9.07 -1.67 31.17
C GLU A 626 -10.42 -1.27 31.75
N LEU A 627 -10.52 0.02 32.08
CA LEU A 627 -11.74 0.66 32.53
C LEU A 627 -12.00 1.89 31.66
N ASN A 628 -13.07 1.85 30.89
CA ASN A 628 -13.49 2.96 30.04
C ASN A 628 -14.68 3.71 30.65
N LEU A 629 -14.46 4.98 31.00
CA LEU A 629 -15.44 5.91 31.57
C LEU A 629 -15.60 7.16 30.70
N ALA A 630 -15.19 7.09 29.43
CA ALA A 630 -15.25 8.22 28.52
C ALA A 630 -16.69 8.73 28.32
N LYS A 631 -16.85 10.02 27.98
CA LYS A 631 -18.16 10.61 27.62
C LYS A 631 -19.23 10.47 28.71
N ASN A 632 -18.82 10.49 29.98
CA ASN A 632 -19.75 10.58 31.11
C ASN A 632 -19.91 12.03 31.55
N GLN A 633 -20.57 12.26 32.69
CA GLN A 633 -20.78 13.59 33.26
C GLN A 633 -20.02 13.79 34.57
N ILE A 634 -18.89 13.08 34.75
CA ILE A 634 -18.19 13.02 36.03
C ILE A 634 -17.64 14.40 36.36
N ARG A 635 -18.03 14.95 37.51
CA ARG A 635 -17.58 16.26 38.02
C ARG A 635 -16.57 16.12 39.15
N SER A 636 -16.72 15.09 39.99
CA SER A 636 -15.90 14.86 41.18
C SER A 636 -15.49 13.40 41.31
N VAL A 637 -14.25 13.18 41.74
CA VAL A 637 -13.67 11.86 42.04
C VAL A 637 -13.17 11.92 43.47
N ASN A 638 -13.61 11.01 44.34
CA ASN A 638 -13.16 10.97 45.73
C ASN A 638 -11.78 10.31 45.88
N ASN A 639 -11.15 10.52 47.04
CA ASN A 639 -9.95 9.77 47.42
C ASN A 639 -10.24 8.26 47.42
N ARG A 640 -9.31 7.47 46.86
CA ARG A 640 -9.40 6.01 46.72
C ARG A 640 -10.62 5.55 45.92
N ALA A 641 -11.02 6.33 44.91
CA ALA A 641 -12.17 5.97 44.07
C ALA A 641 -11.98 4.64 43.32
N PHE A 642 -10.75 4.33 42.92
CA PHE A 642 -10.39 3.11 42.17
C PHE A 642 -9.76 2.01 43.04
N GLU A 643 -9.89 2.11 44.38
CA GLU A 643 -9.37 1.10 45.31
C GLU A 643 -10.01 -0.26 45.03
N GLY A 644 -9.17 -1.27 44.77
CA GLY A 644 -9.60 -2.62 44.38
C GLY A 644 -9.20 -3.03 42.95
N LEU A 645 -8.79 -2.08 42.09
CA LEU A 645 -8.40 -2.29 40.69
C LEU A 645 -6.87 -2.42 40.51
N LEU A 646 -6.23 -3.33 41.24
CA LEU A 646 -4.76 -3.40 41.37
C LEU A 646 -4.01 -3.73 40.06
N GLN A 647 -4.68 -4.35 39.09
CA GLN A 647 -4.10 -4.74 37.79
C GLN A 647 -4.51 -3.79 36.65
N LEU A 648 -5.16 -2.66 36.96
CA LEU A 648 -5.60 -1.71 35.94
C LEU A 648 -4.38 -1.14 35.19
N LEU A 649 -4.39 -1.30 33.87
CA LEU A 649 -3.34 -0.83 32.96
C LEU A 649 -3.77 0.45 32.23
N THR A 650 -5.05 0.53 31.87
CA THR A 650 -5.61 1.65 31.11
C THR A 650 -6.84 2.20 31.83
N LEU A 651 -6.80 3.49 32.13
CA LEU A 651 -7.93 4.23 32.66
C LEU A 651 -8.27 5.37 31.69
N ASN A 652 -9.49 5.33 31.17
CA ASN A 652 -10.00 6.34 30.26
C ASN A 652 -11.11 7.16 30.94
N LEU A 653 -10.85 8.46 31.12
CA LEU A 653 -11.76 9.45 31.67
C LEU A 653 -12.01 10.62 30.69
N THR A 654 -11.78 10.43 29.38
CA THR A 654 -11.94 11.53 28.42
C THR A 654 -13.38 12.04 28.32
N SER A 655 -13.53 13.30 27.94
CA SER A 655 -14.84 13.90 27.65
C SER A 655 -15.78 13.84 28.85
N ASN A 656 -15.27 14.19 30.03
CA ASN A 656 -16.03 14.34 31.25
C ASN A 656 -16.08 15.83 31.66
N ASN A 657 -16.63 16.13 32.84
CA ASN A 657 -16.75 17.49 33.38
C ASN A 657 -15.81 17.72 34.57
N LEU A 658 -14.63 17.09 34.58
CA LEU A 658 -13.69 17.16 35.69
C LEU A 658 -13.05 18.54 35.75
N GLU A 659 -13.24 19.24 36.86
CA GLU A 659 -12.61 20.54 37.15
C GLU A 659 -11.40 20.38 38.09
N HIS A 660 -11.52 19.50 39.08
CA HIS A 660 -10.45 19.18 40.02
C HIS A 660 -10.49 17.69 40.38
N ILE A 661 -9.31 17.06 40.54
CA ILE A 661 -9.18 15.69 41.00
C ILE A 661 -8.30 15.69 42.27
N PRO A 662 -8.78 15.17 43.41
CA PRO A 662 -7.97 15.14 44.62
C PRO A 662 -6.81 14.16 44.48
N ASN A 663 -5.69 14.50 45.10
CA ASN A 663 -4.42 13.78 44.98
C ASN A 663 -4.48 12.30 45.40
N GLY A 664 -5.40 11.93 46.29
CA GLY A 664 -5.59 10.54 46.71
C GLY A 664 -6.53 9.75 45.80
N ALA A 665 -7.02 10.29 44.68
CA ALA A 665 -8.01 9.64 43.81
C ALA A 665 -7.48 8.34 43.18
N PHE A 666 -6.23 8.36 42.69
CA PHE A 666 -5.60 7.22 42.01
C PHE A 666 -4.77 6.31 42.94
N GLN A 667 -4.90 6.49 44.25
CA GLN A 667 -4.20 5.68 45.22
C GLN A 667 -4.54 4.19 45.03
N GLY A 668 -3.50 3.36 44.82
CA GLY A 668 -3.62 1.92 44.59
C GLY A 668 -3.52 1.49 43.12
N LEU A 669 -3.51 2.41 42.16
CA LEU A 669 -3.35 2.13 40.72
C LEU A 669 -1.86 1.96 40.32
N VAL A 670 -1.14 1.09 41.03
CA VAL A 670 0.32 0.90 40.87
C VAL A 670 0.73 0.33 39.52
N SER A 671 -0.17 -0.37 38.84
CA SER A 671 0.05 -1.01 37.54
C SER A 671 -0.34 -0.13 36.35
N LEU A 672 -0.96 1.03 36.61
CA LEU A 672 -1.50 1.91 35.56
C LEU A 672 -0.39 2.37 34.64
N ARG A 673 -0.59 2.22 33.33
CA ARG A 673 0.36 2.60 32.28
C ARG A 673 -0.14 3.75 31.43
N THR A 674 -1.45 3.79 31.18
CA THR A 674 -2.09 4.81 30.35
C THR A 674 -3.22 5.47 31.11
N LEU A 675 -3.16 6.79 31.21
CA LEU A 675 -4.21 7.62 31.78
C LEU A 675 -4.65 8.66 30.76
N ASP A 676 -5.92 8.64 30.39
CA ASP A 676 -6.52 9.65 29.52
C ASP A 676 -7.49 10.53 30.31
N LEU A 677 -7.14 11.82 30.42
CA LEU A 677 -7.93 12.88 31.06
C LEU A 677 -8.27 13.99 30.05
N SER A 678 -8.16 13.72 28.75
CA SER A 678 -8.41 14.72 27.72
C SER A 678 -9.87 15.15 27.65
N HIS A 679 -10.12 16.32 27.05
CA HIS A 679 -11.47 16.89 26.92
C HIS A 679 -12.20 17.01 28.27
N ASN A 680 -11.51 17.56 29.27
CA ASN A 680 -12.08 17.90 30.57
C ASN A 680 -11.95 19.41 30.82
N LYS A 681 -12.11 19.86 32.06
CA LYS A 681 -12.01 21.28 32.46
C LYS A 681 -10.91 21.48 33.50
N LEU A 682 -9.89 20.63 33.49
CA LEU A 682 -8.83 20.65 34.49
C LEU A 682 -7.97 21.92 34.33
N GLU A 683 -7.79 22.65 35.42
CA GLU A 683 -6.91 23.82 35.47
C GLU A 683 -5.52 23.49 36.05
N SER A 684 -5.44 22.47 36.92
CA SER A 684 -4.20 21.97 37.53
C SER A 684 -4.35 20.50 37.94
N LEU A 685 -3.22 19.82 38.18
CA LEU A 685 -3.16 18.42 38.65
C LEU A 685 -2.50 18.28 40.02
N ASP A 686 -2.32 19.38 40.75
CA ASP A 686 -1.65 19.39 42.03
C ASP A 686 -2.31 20.38 43.00
N ASN A 687 -2.10 20.16 44.30
CA ASN A 687 -2.60 21.04 45.35
C ASN A 687 -1.45 21.73 46.11
N LYS A 688 -0.37 22.09 45.39
CA LYS A 688 0.89 22.67 45.88
C LYS A 688 1.76 21.74 46.76
N THR A 689 1.16 20.84 47.54
CA THR A 689 1.86 19.97 48.49
C THR A 689 2.08 18.56 47.94
N HIS A 690 1.08 18.02 47.25
CA HIS A 690 1.09 16.68 46.67
C HIS A 690 0.81 16.76 45.17
N GLY A 691 1.25 15.76 44.40
CA GLY A 691 0.87 15.56 43.01
C GLY A 691 -0.25 14.54 42.85
N LEU A 692 -1.06 14.62 41.78
CA LEU A 692 -2.11 13.64 41.51
C LEU A 692 -1.58 12.27 41.09
N LEU A 693 -0.38 12.24 40.49
CA LEU A 693 0.20 11.06 39.84
C LEU A 693 1.27 10.37 40.70
N ASP A 694 1.47 10.80 41.95
CA ASP A 694 2.53 10.29 42.84
C ASP A 694 2.39 8.78 43.11
N ASP A 695 1.16 8.25 43.18
CA ASP A 695 0.90 6.82 43.42
C ASP A 695 0.97 5.94 42.14
N CYS A 696 1.04 6.56 40.95
CA CYS A 696 0.97 5.87 39.65
C CYS A 696 2.37 5.44 39.16
N LEU A 697 3.01 4.52 39.90
CA LEU A 697 4.43 4.16 39.72
C LEU A 697 4.80 3.64 38.31
N SER A 698 3.87 2.96 37.65
CA SER A 698 4.07 2.35 36.33
C SER A 698 3.62 3.22 35.15
N LEU A 699 3.18 4.46 35.41
CA LEU A 699 2.57 5.31 34.39
C LEU A 699 3.58 5.64 33.29
N GLU A 700 3.20 5.36 32.04
CA GLU A 700 4.03 5.60 30.86
C GLU A 700 3.49 6.73 29.99
N ARG A 701 2.16 6.83 29.86
CA ARG A 701 1.47 7.83 29.05
C ARG A 701 0.40 8.56 29.85
N VAL A 702 0.42 9.89 29.76
CA VAL A 702 -0.66 10.74 30.26
C VAL A 702 -1.13 11.69 29.16
N ASN A 703 -2.44 11.67 28.90
CA ASN A 703 -3.08 12.58 27.95
C ASN A 703 -3.92 13.61 28.71
N LEU A 704 -3.55 14.88 28.58
CA LEU A 704 -4.16 16.03 29.23
C LEU A 704 -4.65 17.05 28.20
N SER A 705 -4.75 16.65 26.93
CA SER A 705 -5.14 17.56 25.86
C SER A 705 -6.58 18.07 26.03
N HIS A 706 -6.90 19.21 25.42
CA HIS A 706 -8.23 19.81 25.51
C HIS A 706 -8.70 20.03 26.96
N ASN A 707 -7.85 20.64 27.79
CA ASN A 707 -8.17 21.08 29.14
C ASN A 707 -7.96 22.61 29.26
N LYS A 708 -7.89 23.14 30.49
CA LYS A 708 -7.67 24.56 30.78
C LYS A 708 -6.36 24.79 31.54
N ILE A 709 -5.37 23.93 31.32
CA ILE A 709 -4.10 24.01 32.03
C ILE A 709 -3.34 25.23 31.50
N SER A 710 -2.97 26.14 32.40
CA SER A 710 -2.24 27.36 32.06
C SER A 710 -0.77 27.33 32.49
N PHE A 711 -0.42 26.54 33.50
CA PHE A 711 0.95 26.35 33.96
C PHE A 711 1.15 24.96 34.59
N VAL A 712 2.40 24.52 34.63
CA VAL A 712 2.85 23.29 35.27
C VAL A 712 3.71 23.66 36.49
N THR A 713 3.59 22.92 37.60
CA THR A 713 4.37 23.09 38.83
C THR A 713 5.27 21.87 39.07
N LYS A 714 6.25 21.99 39.97
CA LYS A 714 7.08 20.86 40.45
C LYS A 714 6.32 19.66 41.01
N LYS A 715 5.01 19.77 41.26
CA LYS A 715 4.15 18.70 41.78
C LYS A 715 3.17 18.17 40.73
N THR A 716 3.08 18.77 39.55
CA THR A 716 2.17 18.31 38.49
C THR A 716 2.56 16.92 37.96
N PHE A 717 3.86 16.68 37.76
CA PHE A 717 4.40 15.37 37.36
C PHE A 717 5.23 14.75 38.49
N PRO A 718 5.20 13.41 38.63
CA PRO A 718 5.84 12.74 39.76
C PRO A 718 7.36 12.84 39.65
N ASN A 719 7.99 13.27 40.74
CA ASN A 719 9.44 13.45 40.81
C ASN A 719 9.94 13.02 42.20
N ASP A 720 10.58 11.85 42.26
CA ASP A 720 11.23 11.34 43.46
C ASP A 720 12.56 10.66 43.09
N PRO A 721 13.67 10.96 43.79
CA PRO A 721 14.98 10.37 43.49
C PRO A 721 15.08 8.85 43.71
N TRP A 722 14.26 8.29 44.60
CA TRP A 722 14.31 6.89 45.01
C TRP A 722 13.26 6.02 44.30
N ILE A 723 12.25 6.64 43.69
CA ILE A 723 11.18 5.94 42.96
C ILE A 723 11.41 6.02 41.44
N PRO A 724 11.53 4.87 40.74
CA PRO A 724 11.80 4.84 39.31
C PRO A 724 10.51 5.02 38.48
N TYR A 725 9.95 6.23 38.46
CA TYR A 725 8.82 6.56 37.58
C TYR A 725 9.15 6.31 36.10
N ARG A 726 8.14 5.87 35.33
CA ARG A 726 8.28 5.40 33.94
C ARG A 726 7.63 6.31 32.90
N LEU A 727 7.31 7.56 33.27
CA LEU A 727 6.61 8.48 32.39
C LEU A 727 7.45 8.78 31.14
N LYS A 728 6.90 8.45 29.96
CA LYS A 728 7.55 8.59 28.65
C LYS A 728 6.83 9.58 27.75
N GLU A 729 5.51 9.68 27.87
CA GLU A 729 4.69 10.46 26.95
C GLU A 729 3.73 11.38 27.71
N ILE A 730 3.79 12.67 27.36
CA ILE A 730 2.91 13.70 27.91
C ILE A 730 2.29 14.46 26.74
N ASP A 731 0.96 14.47 26.71
CA ASP A 731 0.20 15.33 25.80
C ASP A 731 -0.50 16.44 26.58
N LEU A 732 -0.09 17.69 26.33
CA LEU A 732 -0.64 18.93 26.85
C LEU A 732 -1.20 19.82 25.73
N SER A 733 -1.46 19.25 24.55
CA SER A 733 -1.98 20.03 23.41
C SER A 733 -3.38 20.59 23.68
N TYR A 734 -3.77 21.65 22.96
CA TYR A 734 -5.09 22.28 23.14
C TYR A 734 -5.38 22.69 24.60
N ASN A 735 -4.39 23.32 25.23
CA ASN A 735 -4.53 23.97 26.54
C ASN A 735 -4.33 25.49 26.37
N THR A 736 -4.19 26.23 27.48
CA THR A 736 -4.07 27.69 27.46
C THR A 736 -2.75 28.16 28.06
N MET A 737 -1.66 27.47 27.75
CA MET A 737 -0.33 27.81 28.28
C MET A 737 0.27 29.00 27.52
N PRO A 738 0.59 30.13 28.18
CA PRO A 738 1.23 31.28 27.53
C PRO A 738 2.77 31.19 27.50
N VAL A 739 3.36 30.47 28.47
CA VAL A 739 4.82 30.39 28.69
C VAL A 739 5.23 28.98 29.10
N LEU A 740 6.37 28.52 28.59
CA LEU A 740 7.05 27.33 29.11
C LEU A 740 8.04 27.72 30.21
N THR A 741 7.83 27.20 31.43
CA THR A 741 8.65 27.49 32.63
C THR A 741 9.55 26.32 33.02
N PHE A 742 10.56 26.60 33.86
CA PHE A 742 11.50 25.58 34.36
C PHE A 742 10.84 24.46 35.17
N GLU A 743 9.70 24.74 35.79
CA GLU A 743 8.93 23.79 36.61
C GLU A 743 8.52 22.53 35.82
N LEU A 744 8.27 22.64 34.51
CA LEU A 744 7.96 21.50 33.64
C LEU A 744 9.07 20.43 33.66
N THR A 745 10.33 20.85 33.81
CA THR A 745 11.48 19.94 33.78
C THR A 745 11.54 19.03 35.00
N ILE A 746 10.83 19.40 36.08
CA ILE A 746 10.72 18.65 37.31
C ILE A 746 9.68 17.54 37.09
N GLY A 747 10.14 16.29 37.05
CA GLY A 747 9.30 15.12 36.73
C GLY A 747 9.24 14.76 35.24
N ALA A 748 9.40 15.72 34.32
CA ALA A 748 9.40 15.44 32.88
C ALA A 748 10.80 15.16 32.27
N LYS A 749 11.87 15.16 33.06
CA LYS A 749 13.26 15.00 32.56
C LYS A 749 13.51 13.72 31.73
N LYS A 750 12.76 12.64 32.02
CA LYS A 750 12.85 11.33 31.35
C LYS A 750 11.83 11.12 30.22
N VAL A 751 11.00 12.13 29.94
CA VAL A 751 9.95 12.08 28.91
C VAL A 751 10.60 12.03 27.53
N GLN A 752 10.07 11.17 26.68
CA GLN A 752 10.50 10.95 25.30
C GLN A 752 9.63 11.72 24.31
N ILE A 753 8.32 11.82 24.56
CA ILE A 753 7.37 12.53 23.70
C ILE A 753 6.67 13.59 24.52
N LEU A 754 6.81 14.84 24.09
CA LEU A 754 6.16 15.98 24.68
C LEU A 754 5.40 16.74 23.58
N ASN A 755 4.07 16.68 23.66
CA ASN A 755 3.19 17.43 22.78
C ASN A 755 2.61 18.62 23.54
N ILE A 756 2.94 19.85 23.13
CA ILE A 756 2.38 21.10 23.66
C ILE A 756 1.91 21.98 22.48
N SER A 757 1.46 21.33 21.40
CA SER A 757 0.87 22.03 20.26
C SER A 757 -0.46 22.69 20.61
N HIS A 758 -0.95 23.59 19.75
CA HIS A 758 -2.24 24.24 19.92
C HIS A 758 -2.43 24.89 21.30
N ASN A 759 -1.40 25.59 21.79
CA ASN A 759 -1.45 26.43 22.98
C ASN A 759 -1.30 27.90 22.56
N THR A 760 -1.12 28.80 23.53
CA THR A 760 -0.89 30.23 23.29
C THR A 760 0.56 30.61 23.63
N ILE A 761 1.52 29.70 23.41
CA ILE A 761 2.90 29.89 23.84
C ILE A 761 3.56 30.95 22.97
N ASN A 762 4.01 32.05 23.58
CA ASN A 762 4.78 33.09 22.90
C ASN A 762 6.21 33.26 23.45
N ASP A 763 6.50 32.75 24.65
CA ASP A 763 7.80 32.83 25.32
C ASP A 763 8.19 31.48 25.95
N VAL A 764 9.45 31.08 25.75
CA VAL A 764 10.06 29.86 26.29
C VAL A 764 11.21 30.26 27.19
N ARG A 765 11.15 29.90 28.49
CA ARG A 765 12.18 30.30 29.44
C ARG A 765 13.50 29.54 29.25
N ARG A 766 14.58 30.18 29.69
CA ARG A 766 15.94 29.63 29.62
C ARG A 766 16.04 28.27 30.31
N TYR A 767 16.84 27.38 29.74
CA TYR A 767 17.14 26.04 30.21
C TYR A 767 15.95 25.05 30.26
N VAL A 768 14.76 25.42 29.77
CA VAL A 768 13.59 24.53 29.80
C VAL A 768 13.77 23.35 28.85
N ILE A 769 13.94 23.63 27.55
CA ILE A 769 14.06 22.58 26.52
C ILE A 769 15.31 21.72 26.76
N GLY A 770 16.44 22.34 27.12
CA GLY A 770 17.71 21.62 27.31
C GLY A 770 17.76 20.71 28.53
N ASN A 771 16.94 20.95 29.55
CA ASN A 771 16.90 20.07 30.72
C ASN A 771 16.02 18.82 30.49
N LEU A 772 15.26 18.75 29.39
CA LEU A 772 14.47 17.57 28.99
C LEU A 772 15.36 16.50 28.32
N SER A 773 16.31 15.96 29.07
CA SER A 773 17.45 15.17 28.55
C SER A 773 17.10 13.92 27.72
N ALA A 774 15.92 13.34 27.89
CA ALA A 774 15.51 12.10 27.20
C ALA A 774 14.59 12.33 25.99
N LEU A 775 14.31 13.60 25.65
CA LEU A 775 13.31 13.95 24.65
C LEU A 775 13.70 13.46 23.25
N GLN A 776 12.76 12.81 22.58
CA GLN A 776 12.87 12.30 21.21
C GLN A 776 11.94 13.03 20.25
N THR A 777 10.75 13.42 20.71
CA THR A 777 9.78 14.18 19.92
C THR A 777 9.30 15.37 20.74
N LEU A 778 9.46 16.56 20.17
CA LEU A 778 8.94 17.82 20.70
C LEU A 778 7.99 18.43 19.68
N ASP A 779 6.74 18.62 20.08
CA ASP A 779 5.74 19.32 19.28
C ASP A 779 5.33 20.64 19.94
N LEU A 780 5.69 21.73 19.26
CA LEU A 780 5.37 23.11 19.60
C LEU A 780 4.57 23.77 18.46
N SER A 781 3.97 22.98 17.56
CA SER A 781 3.19 23.50 16.44
C SER A 781 1.94 24.26 16.89
N TYR A 782 1.43 25.15 16.04
CA TYR A 782 0.22 25.95 16.31
C TYR A 782 0.31 26.72 17.65
N ASN A 783 1.40 27.47 17.83
CA ASN A 783 1.60 28.39 18.94
C ASN A 783 1.88 29.80 18.39
N GLU A 784 2.30 30.73 19.24
CA GLU A 784 2.57 32.13 18.88
C GLU A 784 4.06 32.49 19.00
N ILE A 785 4.96 31.50 18.87
CA ILE A 785 6.41 31.68 19.05
C ILE A 785 6.96 32.52 17.89
N ASN A 786 7.66 33.61 18.22
CA ASN A 786 8.25 34.55 17.26
C ASN A 786 9.78 34.44 17.17
N ASP A 787 10.44 34.09 18.27
CA ASP A 787 11.90 34.01 18.36
C ASP A 787 12.35 32.88 19.29
N LEU A 788 13.39 32.15 18.86
CA LEU A 788 14.08 31.10 19.62
C LEU A 788 15.61 31.31 19.64
N SER A 789 16.08 32.46 19.16
CA SER A 789 17.49 32.72 18.89
C SER A 789 18.28 33.20 20.13
N GLU A 790 17.60 33.63 21.20
CA GLU A 790 18.28 34.05 22.42
C GLU A 790 19.11 32.91 23.05
N PRO A 791 20.27 33.22 23.66
CA PRO A 791 21.08 32.24 24.36
C PRO A 791 20.30 31.51 25.46
N ASP A 792 20.57 30.22 25.59
CA ASP A 792 20.01 29.31 26.60
C ASP A 792 18.49 29.07 26.53
N ILE A 793 17.76 29.67 25.58
CA ILE A 793 16.32 29.39 25.38
C ILE A 793 16.12 28.06 24.64
N PHE A 794 16.84 27.87 23.54
CA PHE A 794 16.68 26.72 22.66
C PHE A 794 17.97 25.88 22.57
N ASP A 795 18.16 24.99 23.54
CA ASP A 795 19.22 23.99 23.55
C ASP A 795 18.60 22.58 23.47
N PRO A 796 18.30 22.03 22.29
CA PRO A 796 17.66 20.72 22.17
C PRO A 796 18.57 19.58 22.64
N PRO A 797 18.02 18.52 23.28
CA PRO A 797 18.81 17.38 23.72
C PRO A 797 19.31 16.52 22.53
N VAL A 798 20.46 15.88 22.70
CA VAL A 798 21.13 15.08 21.64
C VAL A 798 20.27 13.90 21.12
N ASN A 799 19.32 13.44 21.92
CA ASN A 799 18.41 12.34 21.57
C ASN A 799 17.21 12.77 20.71
N LEU A 800 17.06 14.06 20.40
CA LEU A 800 15.92 14.57 19.66
C LEU A 800 15.89 14.01 18.22
N THR A 801 14.75 13.44 17.84
CA THR A 801 14.50 12.81 16.55
C THR A 801 13.50 13.56 15.70
N ASN A 802 12.47 14.15 16.31
CA ASN A 802 11.44 14.92 15.62
C ASN A 802 11.22 16.24 16.34
N LEU A 803 11.25 17.33 15.59
CA LEU A 803 10.98 18.67 16.06
C LEU A 803 9.90 19.31 15.18
N HIS A 804 8.76 19.62 15.78
CA HIS A 804 7.64 20.26 15.10
C HIS A 804 7.46 21.70 15.61
N LEU A 805 7.60 22.65 14.69
CA LEU A 805 7.50 24.09 14.91
C LEU A 805 6.54 24.74 13.90
N SER A 806 5.71 23.96 13.20
CA SER A 806 4.82 24.46 12.17
C SER A 806 3.75 25.40 12.72
N HIS A 807 3.25 26.31 11.87
CA HIS A 807 2.21 27.27 12.22
C HIS A 807 2.56 28.13 13.46
N ASN A 808 3.77 28.67 13.47
CA ASN A 808 4.21 29.69 14.44
C ASN A 808 4.48 31.01 13.69
N ARG A 809 5.15 31.97 14.35
CA ARG A 809 5.53 33.27 13.78
C ARG A 809 7.05 33.43 13.66
N LEU A 810 7.78 32.34 13.49
CA LEU A 810 9.24 32.32 13.46
C LEU A 810 9.76 32.99 12.18
N SER A 811 10.63 33.98 12.33
CA SER A 811 11.38 34.59 11.21
C SER A 811 12.74 33.94 11.01
N HIS A 812 13.34 33.46 12.10
CA HIS A 812 14.66 32.82 12.13
C HIS A 812 14.63 31.63 13.11
N ILE A 813 15.54 30.67 12.93
CA ILE A 813 15.70 29.50 13.79
C ILE A 813 17.20 29.37 14.14
N PRO A 814 17.57 29.03 15.39
CA PRO A 814 18.96 28.80 15.79
C PRO A 814 19.52 27.50 15.19
N LEU A 815 19.81 27.50 13.89
CA LEU A 815 20.27 26.32 13.14
C LEU A 815 21.61 25.78 13.64
N ASN A 816 22.47 26.64 14.23
CA ASN A 816 23.72 26.24 14.87
C ASN A 816 23.54 25.28 16.06
N LYS A 817 22.38 25.31 16.72
CA LYS A 817 22.02 24.40 17.80
C LYS A 817 21.36 23.10 17.31
N ILE A 818 20.74 23.15 16.13
CA ILE A 818 20.06 22.00 15.51
C ILE A 818 21.03 21.13 14.70
N LEU A 819 21.96 21.74 13.97
CA LEU A 819 22.92 21.06 13.10
C LEU A 819 23.72 19.93 13.81
N PRO A 820 24.17 20.08 15.08
CA PRO A 820 24.92 19.04 15.77
C PRO A 820 24.10 17.83 16.22
N LEU A 821 22.77 17.82 16.04
CA LEU A 821 21.90 16.74 16.50
C LEU A 821 22.05 15.49 15.60
N PRO A 822 22.64 14.38 16.09
CA PRO A 822 23.00 13.25 15.25
C PRO A 822 21.80 12.38 14.84
N ASN A 823 20.70 12.44 15.60
CA ASN A 823 19.54 11.55 15.44
C ASN A 823 18.31 12.26 14.86
N LEU A 824 18.43 13.54 14.47
CA LEU A 824 17.30 14.32 13.99
C LEU A 824 16.83 13.80 12.63
N LYS A 825 15.64 13.19 12.61
CA LYS A 825 14.99 12.65 11.42
C LYS A 825 14.06 13.65 10.77
N THR A 826 13.31 14.42 11.56
CA THR A 826 12.30 15.34 11.03
C THR A 826 12.42 16.71 11.68
N LEU A 827 12.49 17.74 10.84
CA LEU A 827 12.39 19.14 11.22
C LEU A 827 11.22 19.77 10.46
N ASP A 828 10.12 20.04 11.15
CA ASP A 828 8.94 20.69 10.56
C ASP A 828 8.87 22.16 10.94
N VAL A 829 9.01 23.02 9.95
CA VAL A 829 8.99 24.49 10.07
C VAL A 829 7.94 25.11 9.15
N LYS A 830 6.96 24.33 8.69
CA LYS A 830 5.91 24.78 7.76
C LYS A 830 5.15 26.00 8.28
N SER A 831 4.67 26.82 7.35
CA SER A 831 3.80 27.96 7.66
C SER A 831 4.35 28.86 8.77
N ASN A 832 5.62 29.25 8.63
CA ASN A 832 6.28 30.29 9.43
C ASN A 832 6.62 31.49 8.53
N MET A 833 7.46 32.40 9.02
CA MET A 833 7.90 33.61 8.33
C MET A 833 9.37 33.53 7.87
N ILE A 834 9.87 32.33 7.58
CA ILE A 834 11.28 32.10 7.22
C ILE A 834 11.48 32.39 5.73
N GLY A 835 12.14 33.51 5.41
CA GLY A 835 12.37 33.91 4.02
C GLY A 835 13.69 33.41 3.45
N VAL A 836 14.78 33.62 4.19
CA VAL A 836 16.16 33.34 3.75
C VAL A 836 16.50 31.87 3.95
N PHE A 837 16.97 31.21 2.89
CA PHE A 837 17.41 29.82 2.93
C PHE A 837 18.93 29.74 3.08
N ASP A 838 19.42 29.72 4.32
CA ASP A 838 20.84 29.64 4.67
C ASP A 838 21.48 28.27 4.28
N GLU A 839 22.78 28.27 4.00
CA GLU A 839 23.62 27.09 3.76
C GLU A 839 23.53 26.05 4.91
N VAL A 840 23.28 26.49 6.15
CA VAL A 840 23.11 25.57 7.29
C VAL A 840 21.91 24.64 7.11
N PHE A 841 20.82 25.07 6.48
CA PHE A 841 19.70 24.18 6.13
C PHE A 841 20.15 23.07 5.18
N MET A 842 21.04 23.38 4.22
CA MET A 842 21.59 22.36 3.32
C MET A 842 22.44 21.32 4.05
N LYS A 843 23.19 21.74 5.07
CA LYS A 843 23.96 20.81 5.90
C LYS A 843 23.04 19.85 6.67
N ILE A 844 21.90 20.34 7.18
CA ILE A 844 20.88 19.52 7.84
C ILE A 844 20.26 18.50 6.88
N ILE A 845 19.86 18.92 5.68
CA ILE A 845 19.30 18.03 4.65
C ILE A 845 20.32 16.95 4.24
N LYS A 846 21.57 17.35 4.02
CA LYS A 846 22.67 16.43 3.65
C LYS A 846 22.99 15.41 4.75
N ASN A 847 22.75 15.74 6.01
CA ASN A 847 22.86 14.80 7.14
C ASN A 847 21.70 13.79 7.20
N GLY A 848 20.73 13.87 6.30
CA GLY A 848 19.61 12.92 6.19
C GLY A 848 18.35 13.34 6.95
N THR A 849 18.31 14.54 7.52
CA THR A 849 17.11 15.08 8.17
C THR A 849 16.09 15.54 7.12
N LYS A 850 14.85 15.06 7.26
CA LYS A 850 13.70 15.51 6.48
C LYS A 850 13.25 16.90 6.95
N LEU A 851 13.41 17.89 6.09
CA LEU A 851 12.99 19.28 6.33
C LEU A 851 11.63 19.55 5.66
N GLU A 852 10.63 19.93 6.45
CA GLU A 852 9.33 20.37 5.95
C GLU A 852 9.23 21.90 5.98
N TYR A 853 9.23 22.53 4.80
CA TYR A 853 9.40 23.99 4.65
C TYR A 853 8.18 24.72 4.04
N SER A 854 7.18 24.01 3.53
CA SER A 854 6.08 24.60 2.76
C SER A 854 5.33 25.71 3.52
N GLY A 855 4.85 26.72 2.79
CA GLY A 855 4.09 27.84 3.38
C GLY A 855 4.95 28.96 3.98
N ASN A 856 6.27 28.89 3.85
CA ASN A 856 7.20 29.97 4.19
C ASN A 856 7.47 30.89 2.97
N PRO A 857 7.76 32.19 3.18
CA PRO A 857 7.98 33.17 2.11
C PRO A 857 9.39 33.08 1.48
N LEU A 858 9.71 31.95 0.82
CA LEU A 858 11.06 31.66 0.30
C LEU A 858 11.60 32.73 -0.67
N HIS A 859 12.82 33.21 -0.40
CA HIS A 859 13.62 34.02 -1.33
C HIS A 859 14.40 33.12 -2.30
N CYS A 860 14.09 33.17 -3.59
CA CYS A 860 14.72 32.34 -4.64
C CYS A 860 15.84 33.12 -5.37
N ASP A 861 16.83 33.53 -4.60
CA ASP A 861 18.05 34.20 -5.04
C ASP A 861 19.24 33.21 -5.06
N CYS A 862 20.46 33.75 -5.03
CA CYS A 862 21.70 32.99 -5.05
C CYS A 862 21.80 31.94 -3.92
N TYR A 863 21.26 32.21 -2.74
CA TYR A 863 21.33 31.33 -1.58
C TYR A 863 20.48 30.07 -1.73
N ALA A 864 19.47 30.09 -2.61
CA ALA A 864 18.65 28.93 -2.93
C ALA A 864 19.26 28.00 -4.01
N ARG A 865 20.35 28.40 -4.70
CA ARG A 865 20.99 27.58 -5.74
C ARG A 865 21.48 26.21 -5.24
N PRO A 866 22.13 26.09 -4.07
CA PRO A 866 22.53 24.78 -3.51
C PRO A 866 21.35 23.83 -3.26
N LEU A 867 20.21 24.38 -2.82
CA LEU A 867 18.96 23.61 -2.67
C LEU A 867 18.46 23.14 -4.03
N LYS A 868 18.44 24.01 -5.04
CA LYS A 868 18.03 23.63 -6.39
C LYS A 868 18.89 22.50 -6.96
N ARG A 869 20.21 22.58 -6.79
CA ARG A 869 21.14 21.51 -7.20
C ARG A 869 20.84 20.19 -6.52
N TRP A 870 20.61 20.24 -5.22
CA TRP A 870 20.25 19.04 -4.46
C TRP A 870 18.91 18.46 -4.90
N LEU A 871 17.91 19.28 -5.20
CA LEU A 871 16.64 18.80 -5.77
C LEU A 871 16.87 18.12 -7.13
N ASN A 872 17.76 18.66 -7.96
CA ASN A 872 18.11 18.08 -9.27
C ASN A 872 18.92 16.77 -9.16
N THR A 873 19.51 16.43 -8.01
CA THR A 873 20.17 15.12 -7.84
C THR A 873 19.19 13.96 -7.63
N HIS A 874 17.92 14.26 -7.34
CA HIS A 874 16.86 13.28 -7.06
C HIS A 874 16.00 13.02 -8.31
N THR A 875 15.58 11.77 -8.53
CA THR A 875 14.76 11.38 -9.69
C THR A 875 13.35 11.93 -9.64
N GLU A 876 12.83 12.05 -8.42
CA GLU A 876 11.52 12.60 -8.11
C GLU A 876 11.72 13.59 -6.96
N ILE A 877 11.05 14.73 -7.06
CA ILE A 877 11.16 15.77 -6.04
C ILE A 877 10.53 15.23 -4.76
N PRO A 878 11.25 15.27 -3.62
CA PRO A 878 10.69 14.82 -2.36
C PRO A 878 9.37 15.54 -2.05
N LYS A 879 8.39 14.81 -1.52
CA LYS A 879 7.01 15.31 -1.30
C LYS A 879 6.97 16.59 -0.46
N GLU A 880 7.95 16.78 0.40
CA GLU A 880 8.10 17.93 1.28
C GLU A 880 8.36 19.23 0.50
N TRP A 881 8.92 19.12 -0.70
CA TRP A 881 9.34 20.25 -1.56
C TRP A 881 8.41 20.47 -2.76
N SER A 882 7.42 19.60 -3.00
CA SER A 882 6.56 19.68 -4.19
C SER A 882 5.75 20.96 -4.28
N ASN A 883 5.41 21.54 -3.12
CA ASN A 883 4.52 22.70 -2.97
C ASN A 883 5.26 23.94 -2.43
N VAL A 884 6.59 23.98 -2.54
CA VAL A 884 7.38 25.14 -2.13
C VAL A 884 7.46 26.13 -3.29
N SER A 885 6.88 27.32 -3.09
CA SER A 885 6.87 28.42 -4.05
C SER A 885 7.77 29.56 -3.61
N CYS A 886 8.35 30.26 -4.59
CA CYS A 886 9.12 31.46 -4.35
C CYS A 886 8.19 32.65 -4.06
N GLN A 887 8.60 33.51 -3.12
CA GLN A 887 7.95 34.79 -2.84
C GLN A 887 8.71 35.96 -3.48
N SER A 888 10.04 35.89 -3.51
CA SER A 888 10.91 36.86 -4.18
C SER A 888 11.96 36.14 -5.04
N PRO A 889 12.57 36.82 -6.02
CA PRO A 889 12.20 38.13 -6.57
C PRO A 889 10.83 38.13 -7.28
N ASN A 890 10.20 39.28 -7.46
CA ASN A 890 8.80 39.40 -7.94
C ASN A 890 8.50 38.65 -9.25
N PHE A 891 9.47 38.50 -10.16
CA PHE A 891 9.31 37.77 -11.42
C PHE A 891 9.29 36.24 -11.26
N LEU A 892 9.70 35.73 -10.10
CA LEU A 892 9.61 34.32 -9.69
C LEU A 892 8.52 34.09 -8.66
N ALA A 893 7.82 35.13 -8.19
CA ALA A 893 6.75 35.00 -7.21
C ALA A 893 5.70 33.98 -7.67
N THR A 894 5.22 33.14 -6.75
CA THR A 894 4.25 32.04 -6.98
C THR A 894 4.74 30.85 -7.81
N LYS A 895 5.91 30.94 -8.48
CA LYS A 895 6.49 29.81 -9.20
C LYS A 895 7.06 28.78 -8.23
N LEU A 896 6.88 27.51 -8.55
CA LEU A 896 7.43 26.40 -7.75
C LEU A 896 8.94 26.29 -7.98
N ILE A 897 9.71 26.00 -6.93
CA ILE A 897 11.18 25.85 -7.03
C ILE A 897 11.61 24.80 -8.07
N LYS A 898 10.75 23.81 -8.33
CA LYS A 898 10.97 22.77 -9.34
C LYS A 898 11.05 23.31 -10.78
N GLU A 899 10.31 24.36 -11.09
CA GLU A 899 10.16 24.94 -12.43
C GLU A 899 11.25 25.96 -12.77
N ILE A 900 12.07 26.36 -11.79
CA ILE A 900 13.05 27.42 -11.91
C ILE A 900 14.44 26.84 -12.18
N THR A 901 15.17 27.35 -13.18
CA THR A 901 16.58 26.98 -13.44
C THR A 901 17.54 27.80 -12.61
N GLU A 902 18.77 27.32 -12.42
CA GLU A 902 19.81 28.07 -11.68
C GLU A 902 20.11 29.45 -12.28
N ASP A 903 19.96 29.60 -13.60
CA ASP A 903 20.22 30.84 -14.33
C ASP A 903 19.25 31.96 -13.98
N LEU A 904 18.01 31.61 -13.61
CA LEU A 904 16.97 32.57 -13.21
C LEU A 904 17.14 33.05 -11.76
N MET A 905 17.94 32.35 -10.95
CA MET A 905 18.28 32.71 -9.58
C MET A 905 19.48 33.66 -9.61
N GLY A 906 19.26 34.97 -9.75
CA GLY A 906 20.36 35.94 -9.96
C GLY A 906 21.39 35.99 -8.82
N CYS A 907 22.68 36.11 -9.18
CA CYS A 907 23.80 36.37 -8.26
C CYS A 907 24.57 37.62 -8.68
N GLY A 908 25.14 38.36 -7.73
CA GLY A 908 26.16 39.37 -8.01
C GLY A 908 27.53 38.73 -8.31
N GLU A 909 28.33 39.33 -9.21
CA GLU A 909 29.68 38.83 -9.52
C GLU A 909 30.63 38.79 -8.31
N ARG A 910 30.39 39.62 -7.29
CA ARG A 910 31.16 39.62 -6.03
C ARG A 910 30.82 38.42 -5.15
N GLU A 911 29.54 38.08 -5.05
CA GLU A 911 29.05 36.94 -4.24
C GLU A 911 29.58 35.62 -4.79
N VAL A 912 29.62 35.47 -6.12
CA VAL A 912 30.17 34.27 -6.78
C VAL A 912 31.69 34.15 -6.58
N LYS A 913 32.41 35.27 -6.47
CA LYS A 913 33.85 35.27 -6.17
C LYS A 913 34.14 34.90 -4.70
N GLU A 914 33.27 35.30 -3.79
CA GLU A 914 33.41 35.00 -2.35
C GLU A 914 32.96 33.57 -2.03
N TYR A 915 31.90 33.09 -2.70
CA TYR A 915 31.31 31.76 -2.52
C TYR A 915 31.19 31.06 -3.89
N PRO A 916 32.24 30.32 -4.33
CA PRO A 916 32.24 29.64 -5.63
C PRO A 916 31.11 28.62 -5.81
N GLU A 917 30.56 28.09 -4.72
CA GLU A 917 29.38 27.22 -4.72
C GLU A 917 28.11 27.93 -5.21
N PHE A 918 28.07 29.25 -5.29
CA PHE A 918 26.98 30.00 -5.89
C PHE A 918 27.11 30.10 -7.42
N ASP A 919 28.24 29.71 -8.02
CA ASP A 919 28.41 29.69 -9.48
C ASP A 919 27.66 28.53 -10.15
N ILE A 920 27.17 28.71 -11.38
CA ILE A 920 26.35 27.74 -12.11
C ILE A 920 27.17 26.48 -12.45
N THR A 921 26.61 25.28 -12.22
CA THR A 921 27.32 24.02 -12.51
C THR A 921 27.45 23.77 -14.03
N PRO A 922 28.66 23.72 -14.63
CA PRO A 922 28.81 23.49 -16.06
C PRO A 922 28.52 22.04 -16.47
N ASP A 923 28.26 21.81 -17.76
CA ASP A 923 28.03 20.46 -18.32
C ASP A 923 29.33 19.63 -18.38
N VAL A 924 30.46 20.29 -18.67
CA VAL A 924 31.80 19.70 -18.82
C VAL A 924 32.84 20.54 -18.05
N LYS A 925 33.84 19.88 -17.44
CA LYS A 925 35.00 20.55 -16.80
C LYS A 925 36.33 19.99 -17.30
N TYR A 926 37.32 20.86 -17.50
CA TYR A 926 38.69 20.43 -17.79
C TYR A 926 39.30 19.69 -16.60
N ARG A 927 40.01 18.60 -16.90
CA ARG A 927 40.86 17.86 -15.96
C ARG A 927 42.28 18.41 -16.00
N ASN A 928 42.84 18.57 -17.20
CA ASN A 928 44.14 19.20 -17.41
C ASN A 928 44.25 19.76 -18.83
N ILE A 929 45.04 20.81 -19.00
CA ILE A 929 45.45 21.36 -20.30
C ILE A 929 46.97 21.50 -20.27
N GLU A 930 47.66 20.71 -21.08
CA GLU A 930 49.12 20.64 -21.14
C GLU A 930 49.63 21.17 -22.48
N TYR A 931 50.73 21.92 -22.47
CA TYR A 931 51.49 22.26 -23.67
C TYR A 931 52.69 21.33 -23.77
N ASN A 932 52.87 20.70 -24.93
CA ASN A 932 54.03 19.87 -25.22
C ASN A 932 55.01 20.66 -26.10
N GLU A 933 56.19 20.94 -25.57
CA GLU A 933 57.22 21.74 -26.25
C GLU A 933 57.86 20.98 -27.43
N ASP A 934 57.97 19.65 -27.34
CA ASP A 934 58.65 18.82 -28.35
C ASP A 934 57.90 18.81 -29.69
N ASP A 935 56.57 18.85 -29.66
CA ASP A 935 55.71 18.79 -30.84
C ASP A 935 54.82 20.03 -31.02
N LYS A 936 55.07 21.08 -30.23
CA LYS A 936 54.35 22.37 -30.24
C LYS A 936 52.83 22.23 -30.18
N SER A 937 52.31 21.27 -29.42
CA SER A 937 50.87 20.97 -29.36
C SER A 937 50.26 21.19 -27.99
N TRP A 938 48.97 21.52 -27.97
CA TRP A 938 48.17 21.56 -26.74
C TRP A 938 47.35 20.29 -26.60
N LYS A 939 47.32 19.70 -25.41
CA LYS A 939 46.46 18.56 -25.09
C LYS A 939 45.52 18.93 -23.94
N ALA A 940 44.23 18.98 -24.25
CA ALA A 940 43.19 19.17 -23.25
C ALA A 940 42.54 17.84 -22.89
N THR A 941 42.25 17.65 -21.60
CA THR A 941 41.49 16.51 -21.08
C THR A 941 40.34 17.01 -20.22
N TRP A 942 39.20 16.32 -20.21
CA TRP A 942 37.99 16.77 -19.47
C TRP A 942 37.17 15.61 -18.92
N TYR A 943 36.17 15.95 -18.09
CA TYR A 943 35.17 15.03 -17.57
C TYR A 943 33.77 15.68 -17.55
N VAL A 944 32.74 14.83 -17.59
CA VAL A 944 31.33 15.24 -17.58
C VAL A 944 30.86 15.45 -16.15
N THR A 945 30.21 16.58 -15.89
CA THR A 945 29.66 16.94 -14.57
C THR A 945 28.14 16.90 -14.52
N SER A 946 27.48 17.08 -15.67
CA SER A 946 26.01 17.07 -15.74
C SER A 946 25.46 15.65 -15.87
N ARG A 947 24.29 15.42 -15.25
CA ARG A 947 23.48 14.18 -15.36
C ARG A 947 22.39 14.29 -16.43
N GLU A 948 22.24 15.45 -17.04
CA GLU A 948 21.35 15.63 -18.18
C GLU A 948 21.85 14.83 -19.39
N ASP A 949 21.04 14.74 -20.45
CA ASP A 949 21.40 14.00 -21.65
C ASP A 949 22.67 14.60 -22.29
N ILE A 950 23.74 13.80 -22.31
CA ILE A 950 25.03 14.10 -22.93
C ILE A 950 25.47 12.87 -23.70
N GLY A 951 25.51 13.03 -25.02
CA GLY A 951 25.78 12.00 -25.99
C GLY A 951 27.08 12.17 -26.75
N ASP A 952 27.63 13.38 -26.91
CA ASP A 952 28.91 13.63 -27.62
C ASP A 952 29.54 14.96 -27.15
N PHE A 953 30.74 15.29 -27.65
CA PHE A 953 31.42 16.56 -27.36
C PHE A 953 31.67 17.37 -28.64
N TYR A 954 31.65 18.68 -28.50
CA TYR A 954 31.97 19.61 -29.57
C TYR A 954 33.02 20.60 -29.08
N VAL A 955 34.18 20.60 -29.73
CA VAL A 955 35.33 21.43 -29.38
C VAL A 955 35.41 22.61 -30.33
N VAL A 956 35.52 23.80 -29.75
CA VAL A 956 35.70 25.06 -30.49
C VAL A 956 36.94 25.78 -29.98
N VAL A 957 37.85 26.12 -30.89
CA VAL A 957 38.96 27.03 -30.61
C VAL A 957 38.70 28.33 -31.34
N ARG A 958 38.75 29.46 -30.63
CA ARG A 958 38.53 30.80 -31.22
C ARG A 958 39.56 31.80 -30.71
N GLU A 959 39.74 32.87 -31.46
CA GLU A 959 40.61 33.98 -31.07
C GLU A 959 39.88 34.88 -30.05
N SER A 960 40.54 35.24 -28.95
CA SER A 960 39.97 36.02 -27.85
C SER A 960 39.47 37.39 -28.33
N GLY A 961 38.15 37.59 -28.36
CA GLY A 961 37.50 38.83 -28.80
C GLY A 961 36.97 38.81 -30.24
N ASN A 962 37.19 37.72 -30.99
CA ASN A 962 36.66 37.50 -32.33
C ASN A 962 35.57 36.41 -32.29
N SER A 963 34.50 36.57 -33.07
CA SER A 963 33.41 35.58 -33.13
C SER A 963 33.71 34.40 -34.06
N LYS A 964 34.79 34.47 -34.85
CA LYS A 964 35.16 33.44 -35.81
C LYS A 964 36.02 32.36 -35.16
N SER A 965 35.57 31.10 -35.27
CA SER A 965 36.29 29.91 -34.81
C SER A 965 37.47 29.59 -35.75
N ALA A 966 38.60 29.22 -35.16
CA ALA A 966 39.79 28.74 -35.85
C ALA A 966 39.73 27.22 -36.07
N ILE A 967 39.17 26.47 -35.10
CA ILE A 967 39.01 25.02 -35.16
C ILE A 967 37.63 24.67 -34.59
N GLU A 968 36.89 23.82 -35.31
CA GLU A 968 35.66 23.20 -34.84
C GLU A 968 35.74 21.69 -35.10
N LYS A 969 35.48 20.89 -34.07
CA LYS A 969 35.57 19.43 -34.18
C LYS A 969 34.54 18.73 -33.30
N ASP A 970 33.80 17.81 -33.89
CA ASP A 970 32.97 16.84 -33.17
C ASP A 970 33.81 15.66 -32.69
N LEU A 971 33.62 15.28 -31.44
CA LEU A 971 34.29 14.15 -30.79
C LEU A 971 33.24 13.21 -30.21
N VAL A 972 33.48 11.91 -30.36
CA VAL A 972 32.58 10.87 -29.87
C VAL A 972 32.60 10.75 -28.35
N TYR A 973 31.51 10.26 -27.76
CA TYR A 973 31.40 10.09 -26.30
C TYR A 973 32.46 9.24 -25.62
N SER A 974 33.28 8.47 -26.32
CA SER A 974 34.39 7.71 -25.71
C SER A 974 35.64 8.57 -25.54
N GLU A 975 35.78 9.67 -26.27
CA GLU A 975 36.97 10.52 -26.21
C GLU A 975 36.90 11.49 -25.01
N ARG A 976 37.98 11.55 -24.24
CA ARG A 976 38.13 12.46 -23.08
C ARG A 976 39.32 13.41 -23.22
N SER A 977 39.90 13.45 -24.42
CA SER A 977 41.07 14.27 -24.71
C SER A 977 41.06 14.74 -26.15
N PHE A 978 41.52 15.96 -26.38
CA PHE A 978 41.71 16.52 -27.70
C PHE A 978 43.10 17.15 -27.80
N LYS A 979 43.78 16.90 -28.92
CA LYS A 979 45.11 17.44 -29.21
C LYS A 979 45.01 18.46 -30.33
N ILE A 980 45.55 19.65 -30.10
CA ILE A 980 45.55 20.78 -31.03
C ILE A 980 46.97 20.94 -31.59
N GLN A 981 47.10 20.89 -32.91
CA GLN A 981 48.35 21.10 -33.65
C GLN A 981 48.22 22.37 -34.52
N ASP A 982 49.34 23.07 -34.75
CA ASP A 982 49.46 24.20 -35.68
C ASP A 982 48.57 25.44 -35.40
N LEU A 983 48.60 25.99 -34.19
CA LEU A 983 48.07 27.35 -33.94
C LEU A 983 49.02 28.39 -34.57
N GLN A 984 48.53 29.24 -35.48
CA GLN A 984 49.35 30.24 -36.16
C GLN A 984 49.95 31.25 -35.16
N ASP A 985 51.24 31.52 -35.33
CA ASP A 985 52.08 32.28 -34.40
C ASP A 985 51.89 33.81 -34.57
N SER A 986 50.68 34.32 -34.33
CA SER A 986 50.32 35.73 -34.59
C SER A 986 50.30 36.64 -33.35
N GLY A 987 50.73 36.18 -32.18
CA GLY A 987 50.63 36.94 -30.92
C GLY A 987 49.20 37.05 -30.36
N SER A 988 48.25 36.31 -30.93
CA SER A 988 46.84 36.27 -30.54
C SER A 988 46.59 35.29 -29.39
N LYS A 989 45.73 35.64 -28.43
CA LYS A 989 45.29 34.72 -27.37
C LYS A 989 44.15 33.84 -27.89
N TYR A 990 44.33 32.52 -27.85
CA TYR A 990 43.29 31.57 -28.24
C TYR A 990 42.50 31.09 -27.00
N GLU A 991 41.19 30.92 -27.17
CA GLU A 991 40.28 30.35 -26.18
C GLU A 991 39.79 28.99 -26.66
N LEU A 992 39.97 27.96 -25.84
CA LEU A 992 39.48 26.61 -26.07
C LEU A 992 38.20 26.38 -25.26
N CYS A 993 37.12 26.02 -25.95
CA CYS A 993 35.83 25.71 -25.36
C CYS A 993 35.43 24.26 -25.67
N VAL A 994 35.02 23.51 -24.64
CA VAL A 994 34.45 22.16 -24.79
C VAL A 994 32.97 22.20 -24.41
N LEU A 995 32.11 22.03 -25.41
CA LEU A 995 30.66 22.01 -25.25
C LEU A 995 30.13 20.57 -25.29
N ALA A 996 29.04 20.33 -24.57
CA ALA A 996 28.32 19.06 -24.61
C ALA A 996 27.28 19.06 -25.73
N ARG A 997 27.13 17.92 -26.42
CA ARG A 997 25.95 17.62 -27.23
C ARG A 997 25.07 16.61 -26.51
N ASP A 998 23.76 16.74 -26.62
CA ASP A 998 22.84 15.70 -26.17
C ASP A 998 22.92 14.45 -27.09
N SER A 999 22.26 13.34 -26.71
CA SER A 999 22.24 12.13 -27.54
C SER A 999 21.55 12.29 -28.89
N GLU A 1000 20.78 13.37 -29.08
CA GLU A 1000 20.15 13.74 -30.35
C GLU A 1000 21.05 14.61 -31.24
N GLY A 1001 22.21 15.02 -30.75
CA GLY A 1001 23.22 15.80 -31.48
C GLY A 1001 23.08 17.31 -31.34
N ASN A 1002 22.18 17.82 -30.50
CA ASN A 1002 22.04 19.27 -30.27
C ASN A 1002 23.13 19.78 -29.34
N VAL A 1003 23.75 20.91 -29.68
CA VAL A 1003 24.74 21.57 -28.82
C VAL A 1003 24.03 22.25 -27.66
N LYS A 1004 24.42 21.92 -26.42
CA LYS A 1004 23.87 22.52 -25.21
C LYS A 1004 24.35 23.96 -25.01
N HIS A 1005 23.70 24.70 -24.10
CA HIS A 1005 23.96 26.12 -23.88
C HIS A 1005 25.43 26.41 -23.53
N PHE A 1006 25.96 27.48 -24.11
CA PHE A 1006 27.32 27.95 -23.87
C PHE A 1006 27.45 28.53 -22.45
N ARG A 1007 28.45 28.07 -21.69
CA ARG A 1007 28.79 28.64 -20.38
C ARG A 1007 30.25 29.08 -20.36
N SER A 1008 30.53 30.26 -19.81
CA SER A 1008 31.89 30.83 -19.76
C SER A 1008 32.88 29.92 -19.03
N SER A 1009 32.44 29.18 -18.01
CA SER A 1009 33.26 28.23 -17.26
C SER A 1009 33.69 26.99 -18.05
N GLN A 1010 33.16 26.76 -19.25
CA GLN A 1010 33.56 25.68 -20.16
C GLN A 1010 34.66 26.10 -21.15
N CYS A 1011 35.11 27.35 -21.07
CA CYS A 1011 36.13 27.91 -21.92
C CYS A 1011 37.37 28.30 -21.09
N GLN A 1012 38.54 28.10 -21.67
CA GLN A 1012 39.81 28.46 -21.03
C GLN A 1012 40.75 29.10 -22.05
N ILE A 1013 41.36 30.21 -21.66
CA ILE A 1013 42.36 30.90 -22.47
C ILE A 1013 43.66 30.09 -22.45
N LEU A 1014 44.17 29.74 -23.62
CA LEU A 1014 45.46 29.07 -23.79
C LEU A 1014 46.57 30.12 -23.63
N THR A 1015 47.26 30.10 -22.48
CA THR A 1015 48.42 30.94 -22.21
C THR A 1015 49.66 30.08 -22.08
N GLN A 1016 50.70 30.34 -22.89
CA GLN A 1016 52.03 29.80 -22.63
C GLN A 1016 52.48 30.33 -21.26
N ILE A 1017 52.54 29.44 -20.27
CA ILE A 1017 53.24 29.75 -19.02
C ILE A 1017 54.71 29.47 -19.34
N PHE A 1018 55.50 30.54 -19.47
CA PHE A 1018 56.95 30.46 -19.58
C PHE A 1018 57.59 29.98 -18.27
#